data_AF-W9VVA8-F1
#
_entry.id   AF-W9VVA8-F1
#
_cell.length_a   1.000
_cell.length_b   1.000
_cell.length_c   1.000
_cell.angle_alpha   90.00
_cell.angle_beta   90.00
_cell.angle_gamma   90.00
#
_symmetry.space_group_name_H-M   'P 1'
#
loop_
_entity.id
_entity.type
_entity.pdbx_description
1 polymer ?
#
loop_
_entity_poly.entity_id
_entity_poly.type
_entity_poly.pdbx_seq_one_letter_code
_entity_poly.pdbx_strand_id
1 'polypeptide(L)'
;MGRDQDQWHADLDRITTSLDRLALDTDEEGRSAVLDRLKRPTDLFLRKRSWSFFTLTTQEDRLNALIKGHPDRAVALLACAHALSRPTIRSVLATPIELNFDLDDDACASKYLGLIASVHYINNSAVSQAEAKRAQALVLMLEKKSSSFLRHVRDFFSVADPGLLYDLFPPNTLDALLSRLFRIFAAQVEGLRYRCDWAGAHRAVSKLPSMFGIFPTLDTLLRSSLRNVRAWCLWRPVHSRIFGQEKLSVEQRTKLRDVLLLNGPDLVYARHRSALEALLSHARRHRKAFVCHGRFFAWLSTDASMDSRTFLDGVLNFPSGSRLSMAGAVDTFVFLCLRNEVSLNTLRILEEAAALKEARVYKLLSDIFYSSTSTVRTTAVTHLLTTVHASGNHTLINCLNGYIRDIIQEDLSDMQMRLHDLMQMSLFDRNPHPTALQLQALGQTITNVPSLLSTLDHQTRLLLGNWPSAVEIEGVFALRAEVVRGTVGTALETQLDQHCLIRLTGRGTLDHVSQDVIVELLWHWQERPHIPRRRLALSIVSSSTLPPSLRSQCLVLIRVMEDDHLRDLDTIISSGTEKACTHLAKVISSRRFEQYDQREFWKSVLLSMMDQWKGTLLLHTATHTDVKTWFQWLCHLREIFDISERSANGGHPMLQQELHSWSLVLQLTYLEVLLQLENDPRTALLVRSILKDWQYEESIRRVLDSFVTSSGRDPPQPLLLAIEALSSQTMRARGWTALAALAEPDYLRSTVRSSLL
;
A
#
# COMPACT_ATOMS: atom_id res chain seq x y z
N MET A 1 45.35 -72.84 35.31
CA MET A 1 45.27 -71.37 35.26
C MET A 1 43.97 -70.91 34.59
N GLY A 2 43.53 -71.52 33.48
CA GLY A 2 42.36 -71.07 32.69
C GLY A 2 41.07 -70.86 33.49
N ARG A 3 40.54 -71.86 34.20
CA ARG A 3 39.19 -71.78 34.82
C ARG A 3 38.96 -70.57 35.75
N ASP A 4 39.94 -70.22 36.59
CA ASP A 4 39.79 -69.08 37.51
C ASP A 4 39.92 -67.74 36.79
N GLN A 5 40.74 -67.69 35.74
CA GLN A 5 40.89 -66.51 34.87
C GLN A 5 39.60 -66.29 34.06
N ASP A 6 39.05 -67.34 33.47
CA ASP A 6 37.80 -67.29 32.70
C ASP A 6 36.64 -66.83 33.58
N GLN A 7 36.59 -67.31 34.83
CA GLN A 7 35.59 -66.86 35.82
C GLN A 7 35.78 -65.38 36.18
N TRP A 8 37.02 -64.92 36.37
CA TRP A 8 37.30 -63.52 36.64
C TRP A 8 36.90 -62.61 35.48
N HIS A 9 37.22 -63.00 34.23
CA HIS A 9 36.78 -62.29 33.01
C HIS A 9 35.25 -62.24 32.92
N ALA A 10 34.56 -63.37 33.13
CA ALA A 10 33.10 -63.41 33.10
C ALA A 10 32.43 -62.56 34.20
N ASP A 11 33.03 -62.49 35.40
CA ASP A 11 32.55 -61.65 36.48
C ASP A 11 32.74 -60.16 36.18
N LEU A 12 33.83 -59.77 35.53
CA LEU A 12 34.01 -58.41 35.04
C LEU A 12 32.98 -58.06 33.97
N ASP A 13 32.79 -58.89 32.94
CA ASP A 13 31.82 -58.64 31.87
C ASP A 13 30.39 -58.41 32.40
N ARG A 14 29.99 -59.13 33.46
CA ARG A 14 28.69 -58.91 34.15
C ARG A 14 28.60 -57.54 34.81
N ILE A 15 29.69 -57.02 35.35
CA ILE A 15 29.74 -55.68 35.95
C ILE A 15 29.79 -54.63 34.83
N THR A 16 30.56 -54.84 33.77
CA THR A 16 30.73 -53.90 32.63
C THR A 16 29.43 -53.71 31.84
N THR A 17 28.69 -54.79 31.60
CA THR A 17 27.36 -54.73 30.94
C THR A 17 26.33 -53.94 31.74
N SER A 18 26.52 -53.81 33.06
CA SER A 18 25.71 -52.92 33.91
C SER A 18 26.21 -51.47 33.92
N LEU A 19 27.43 -51.23 33.45
CA LEU A 19 28.22 -49.99 33.57
C LEU A 19 28.12 -49.07 32.36
N ASP A 20 27.87 -49.60 31.15
CA ASP A 20 27.59 -48.78 29.95
C ASP A 20 26.39 -47.83 30.14
N ARG A 21 25.58 -48.03 31.19
CA ARG A 21 24.47 -47.17 31.61
C ARG A 21 24.83 -46.09 32.65
N LEU A 22 26.01 -46.14 33.26
CA LEU A 22 26.45 -45.33 34.40
C LEU A 22 27.66 -44.44 34.07
N ALA A 23 27.73 -43.99 32.81
CA ALA A 23 28.80 -43.17 32.24
C ALA A 23 29.32 -42.07 33.18
N LEU A 24 30.57 -41.68 32.91
CA LEU A 24 31.46 -40.69 33.54
C LEU A 24 30.83 -39.38 34.09
N ASP A 25 29.55 -39.12 33.86
CA ASP A 25 28.75 -38.01 34.39
C ASP A 25 28.12 -38.28 35.77
N THR A 26 28.31 -39.48 36.34
CA THR A 26 27.88 -39.75 37.72
C THR A 26 28.64 -38.90 38.72
N ASP A 27 27.95 -38.48 39.78
CA ASP A 27 28.54 -37.81 40.93
C ASP A 27 29.66 -38.67 41.56
N GLU A 28 30.53 -38.04 42.36
CA GLU A 28 31.68 -38.74 42.95
C GLU A 28 31.26 -39.98 43.78
N GLU A 29 30.08 -39.93 44.40
CA GLU A 29 29.50 -41.04 45.16
C GLU A 29 29.12 -42.23 44.27
N GLY A 30 28.40 -41.97 43.17
CA GLY A 30 28.05 -43.01 42.20
C GLY A 30 29.29 -43.66 41.59
N ARG A 31 30.31 -42.85 41.28
CA ARG A 31 31.59 -43.35 40.75
C ARG A 31 32.31 -44.23 41.75
N SER A 32 32.39 -43.83 43.03
CA SER A 32 33.03 -44.65 44.07
C SER A 32 32.37 -46.01 44.23
N ALA A 33 31.04 -46.06 44.28
CA ALA A 33 30.29 -47.30 44.46
C ALA A 33 30.51 -48.30 43.29
N VAL A 34 30.62 -47.78 42.08
CA VAL A 34 30.94 -48.55 40.88
C VAL A 34 32.36 -49.13 40.95
N LEU A 35 33.34 -48.30 41.28
CA LEU A 35 34.74 -48.72 41.36
C LEU A 35 34.93 -49.77 42.46
N ASP A 36 34.22 -49.66 43.58
CA ASP A 36 34.25 -50.68 44.64
C ASP A 36 33.64 -52.02 44.22
N ARG A 37 32.66 -52.03 43.31
CA ARG A 37 32.16 -53.29 42.71
C ARG A 37 33.21 -53.94 41.82
N LEU A 38 33.95 -53.15 41.04
CA LEU A 38 35.01 -53.64 40.15
C LEU A 38 36.22 -54.23 40.89
N LYS A 39 36.49 -53.79 42.13
CA LYS A 39 37.57 -54.38 42.96
C LYS A 39 37.29 -55.83 43.39
N ARG A 40 36.02 -56.18 43.62
CA ARG A 40 35.62 -57.45 44.26
C ARG A 40 36.05 -58.71 43.51
N PRO A 41 35.89 -58.82 42.17
CA PRO A 41 36.33 -60.00 41.44
C PRO A 41 37.82 -60.26 41.60
N THR A 42 38.64 -59.20 41.58
CA THR A 42 40.09 -59.29 41.80
C THR A 42 40.41 -59.73 43.22
N ASP A 43 39.78 -59.16 44.25
CA ASP A 43 39.99 -59.60 45.64
C ASP A 43 39.66 -61.08 45.85
N LEU A 44 38.56 -61.55 45.26
CA LEU A 44 38.17 -62.96 45.31
C LEU A 44 39.17 -63.84 44.56
N PHE A 45 39.66 -63.40 43.41
CA PHE A 45 40.68 -64.10 42.63
C PHE A 45 42.01 -64.22 43.41
N LEU A 46 42.44 -63.14 44.07
CA LEU A 46 43.63 -63.12 44.93
C LEU A 46 43.48 -64.03 46.17
N ARG A 47 42.29 -64.04 46.81
CA ARG A 47 42.01 -64.85 48.01
C ARG A 47 41.92 -66.34 47.73
N LYS A 48 41.23 -66.76 46.66
CA LYS A 48 40.98 -68.19 46.34
C LYS A 48 42.25 -69.01 46.18
N ARG A 49 43.36 -68.34 45.87
CA ARG A 49 44.58 -69.01 45.41
C ARG A 49 45.71 -68.99 46.44
N SER A 50 45.40 -68.61 47.69
CA SER A 50 46.32 -68.55 48.84
C SER A 50 47.64 -67.83 48.51
N TRP A 51 47.54 -66.63 47.93
CA TRP A 51 48.67 -65.87 47.40
C TRP A 51 49.57 -65.20 48.45
N SER A 52 49.41 -65.51 49.72
CA SER A 52 50.29 -65.07 50.81
C SER A 52 51.76 -65.48 50.63
N PHE A 53 52.07 -66.38 49.69
CA PHE A 53 53.42 -66.88 49.42
C PHE A 53 54.10 -66.28 48.18
N PHE A 54 53.41 -65.46 47.37
CA PHE A 54 54.02 -64.86 46.18
C PHE A 54 54.71 -63.54 46.52
N THR A 55 55.85 -63.29 45.88
CA THR A 55 56.46 -61.96 45.88
C THR A 55 55.54 -60.99 45.13
N LEU A 56 55.58 -59.71 45.50
CA LEU A 56 54.80 -58.64 44.85
C LEU A 56 54.95 -58.69 43.32
N THR A 57 56.18 -58.93 42.83
CA THR A 57 56.49 -59.06 41.40
C THR A 57 55.70 -60.20 40.73
N THR A 58 55.65 -61.40 41.33
CA THR A 58 54.91 -62.53 40.74
C THR A 58 53.39 -62.30 40.75
N GLN A 59 52.87 -61.58 41.74
CA GLN A 59 51.47 -61.14 41.75
C GLN A 59 51.20 -60.16 40.61
N GLU A 60 52.06 -59.16 40.43
CA GLU A 60 51.93 -58.15 39.37
C GLU A 60 52.01 -58.75 37.97
N ASP A 61 52.96 -59.67 37.72
CA ASP A 61 53.09 -60.36 36.43
C ASP A 61 51.80 -61.10 36.04
N ARG A 62 51.14 -61.72 37.03
CA ARG A 62 49.88 -62.44 36.83
C ARG A 62 48.70 -61.51 36.61
N LEU A 63 48.60 -60.44 37.39
CA LEU A 63 47.55 -59.43 37.21
C LEU A 63 47.71 -58.72 35.85
N ASN A 64 48.93 -58.44 35.40
CA ASN A 64 49.21 -57.93 34.07
C ASN A 64 48.81 -58.92 32.97
N ALA A 65 49.05 -60.22 33.16
CA ALA A 65 48.58 -61.24 32.23
C ALA A 65 47.05 -61.29 32.14
N LEU A 66 46.33 -61.12 33.27
CA LEU A 66 44.88 -61.02 33.29
C LEU A 66 44.37 -59.79 32.52
N ILE A 67 45.02 -58.63 32.74
CA ILE A 67 44.69 -57.38 32.03
C ILE A 67 44.89 -57.55 30.53
N LYS A 68 46.04 -58.06 30.09
CA LYS A 68 46.34 -58.26 28.66
C LYS A 68 45.39 -59.26 28.00
N GLY A 69 44.92 -60.26 28.75
CA GLY A 69 44.02 -61.31 28.27
C GLY A 69 42.54 -60.95 28.25
N HIS A 70 42.10 -59.85 28.89
CA HIS A 70 40.71 -59.43 28.87
C HIS A 70 40.39 -58.63 27.59
N PRO A 71 39.18 -58.77 26.98
CA PRO A 71 38.79 -57.99 25.80
C PRO A 71 38.74 -56.48 26.09
N ASP A 72 38.19 -56.07 27.24
CA ASP A 72 38.21 -54.68 27.71
C ASP A 72 39.32 -54.47 28.74
N ARG A 73 40.52 -54.16 28.24
CA ARG A 73 41.72 -54.02 29.06
C ARG A 73 41.64 -52.84 30.04
N ALA A 74 40.82 -51.83 29.74
CA ALA A 74 40.63 -50.66 30.61
C ALA A 74 39.85 -51.04 31.88
N VAL A 75 38.77 -51.80 31.72
CA VAL A 75 37.97 -52.30 32.87
C VAL A 75 38.79 -53.29 33.70
N ALA A 76 39.52 -54.18 33.03
CA ALA A 76 40.44 -55.10 33.70
C ALA A 76 41.51 -54.37 34.52
N LEU A 77 42.08 -53.29 33.97
CA LEU A 77 43.03 -52.45 34.70
C LEU A 77 42.39 -51.81 35.94
N LEU A 78 41.18 -51.24 35.81
CA LEU A 78 40.46 -50.64 36.96
C LEU A 78 40.20 -51.68 38.05
N ALA A 79 39.76 -52.88 37.69
CA ALA A 79 39.51 -53.96 38.63
C ALA A 79 40.79 -54.41 39.37
N CYS A 80 41.96 -54.30 38.73
CA CYS A 80 43.25 -54.69 39.30
C CYS A 80 44.02 -53.54 39.97
N ALA A 81 43.64 -52.28 39.74
CA ALA A 81 44.44 -51.12 40.09
C ALA A 81 44.70 -50.96 41.60
N HIS A 82 43.83 -51.44 42.50
CA HIS A 82 44.09 -51.37 43.95
C HIS A 82 45.15 -52.37 44.43
N ALA A 83 45.43 -53.40 43.63
CA ALA A 83 46.34 -54.51 43.98
C ALA A 83 47.68 -54.48 43.21
N LEU A 84 47.89 -53.47 42.35
CA LEU A 84 49.12 -53.25 41.59
C LEU A 84 49.94 -52.11 42.20
N SER A 85 51.27 -52.18 42.11
CA SER A 85 52.13 -51.05 42.49
C SER A 85 52.03 -49.87 41.52
N ARG A 86 52.42 -48.70 42.01
CA ARG A 86 52.49 -47.45 41.23
C ARG A 86 53.29 -47.61 39.91
N PRO A 87 54.52 -48.15 39.89
CA PRO A 87 55.28 -48.31 38.65
C PRO A 87 54.53 -49.15 37.60
N THR A 88 53.92 -50.25 38.03
CA THR A 88 53.21 -51.17 37.14
C THR A 88 51.96 -50.55 36.54
N ILE A 89 51.17 -49.82 37.33
CA ILE A 89 50.00 -49.09 36.80
C ILE A 89 50.44 -48.01 35.82
N ARG A 90 51.48 -47.23 36.14
CA ARG A 90 51.98 -46.18 35.25
C ARG A 90 52.54 -46.75 33.95
N SER A 91 53.25 -47.89 34.00
CA SER A 91 53.74 -48.54 32.77
C SER A 91 52.62 -49.02 31.87
N VAL A 92 51.52 -49.54 32.44
CA VAL A 92 50.34 -49.97 31.66
C VAL A 92 49.56 -48.77 31.12
N LEU A 93 49.42 -47.68 31.90
CA LEU A 93 48.78 -46.46 31.41
C LEU A 93 49.60 -45.79 30.29
N ALA A 94 50.94 -45.83 30.36
CA ALA A 94 51.83 -45.27 29.35
C ALA A 94 51.76 -45.98 27.98
N THR A 95 51.11 -47.14 27.89
CA THR A 95 50.92 -47.91 26.64
C THR A 95 49.44 -47.94 26.19
N PRO A 96 48.83 -46.81 25.78
CA PRO A 96 47.41 -46.72 25.41
C PRO A 96 47.01 -47.66 24.26
N ILE A 97 47.92 -47.96 23.34
CA ILE A 97 47.71 -48.95 22.27
C ILE A 97 47.50 -50.35 22.85
N GLU A 98 48.27 -50.71 23.88
CA GLU A 98 48.08 -51.99 24.59
C GLU A 98 46.76 -52.02 25.35
N LEU A 99 46.14 -50.87 25.62
CA LEU A 99 44.81 -50.77 26.22
C LEU A 99 43.68 -50.69 25.17
N ASN A 100 43.99 -50.86 23.88
CA ASN A 100 43.07 -50.73 22.75
C ASN A 100 42.47 -49.31 22.60
N PHE A 101 43.19 -48.26 23.00
CA PHE A 101 42.77 -46.87 22.78
C PHE A 101 43.50 -46.26 21.58
N ASP A 102 42.71 -45.77 20.61
CA ASP A 102 43.20 -44.87 19.57
C ASP A 102 43.06 -43.42 20.04
N LEU A 103 44.18 -42.78 20.38
CA LEU A 103 44.17 -41.39 20.86
C LEU A 103 43.93 -40.36 19.74
N ASP A 104 43.92 -40.79 18.47
CA ASP A 104 43.49 -39.95 17.35
C ASP A 104 41.97 -39.78 17.29
N ASP A 105 41.22 -40.73 17.84
CA ASP A 105 39.77 -40.63 18.01
C ASP A 105 39.39 -39.92 19.31
N ASP A 106 38.51 -38.92 19.23
CA ASP A 106 38.12 -38.11 20.38
C ASP A 106 37.35 -38.91 21.44
N ALA A 107 36.57 -39.92 21.04
CA ALA A 107 35.80 -40.73 21.97
C ALA A 107 36.71 -41.71 22.72
N CYS A 108 37.65 -42.34 22.03
CA CYS A 108 38.69 -43.18 22.63
C CYS A 108 39.62 -42.37 23.54
N ALA A 109 40.07 -41.19 23.12
CA ALA A 109 40.87 -40.29 23.96
C ALA A 109 40.11 -39.89 25.24
N SER A 110 38.82 -39.58 25.13
CA SER A 110 37.96 -39.27 26.27
C SER A 110 37.84 -40.45 27.24
N LYS A 111 37.61 -41.66 26.74
CA LYS A 111 37.56 -42.89 27.55
C LYS A 111 38.89 -43.16 28.27
N TYR A 112 40.00 -42.98 27.58
CA TYR A 112 41.34 -43.15 28.15
C TYR A 112 41.65 -42.12 29.25
N LEU A 113 41.30 -40.86 29.05
CA LEU A 113 41.42 -39.82 30.09
C LEU A 113 40.48 -40.09 31.28
N GLY A 114 39.27 -40.59 31.01
CA GLY A 114 38.33 -41.05 32.04
C GLY A 114 38.87 -42.23 32.84
N LEU A 115 39.59 -43.15 32.19
CA LEU A 115 40.31 -44.24 32.85
C LEU A 115 41.38 -43.70 33.80
N ILE A 116 42.24 -42.77 33.36
CA ILE A 116 43.24 -42.12 34.24
C ILE A 116 42.58 -41.48 35.46
N ALA A 117 41.50 -40.72 35.25
CA ALA A 117 40.75 -40.10 36.34
C ALA A 117 40.14 -41.13 37.29
N SER A 118 39.67 -42.27 36.78
CA SER A 118 39.07 -43.35 37.58
C SER A 118 40.11 -44.14 38.38
N VAL A 119 41.32 -44.34 37.84
CA VAL A 119 42.43 -44.98 38.55
C VAL A 119 42.81 -44.20 39.81
N HIS A 120 42.74 -42.85 39.80
CA HIS A 120 43.00 -42.04 41.00
C HIS A 120 42.09 -42.40 42.18
N TYR A 121 40.80 -42.64 41.93
CA TYR A 121 39.84 -42.99 42.99
C TYR A 121 40.07 -44.41 43.54
N ILE A 122 40.74 -45.29 42.78
CA ILE A 122 41.07 -46.65 43.22
C ILE A 122 42.46 -46.71 43.87
N ASN A 123 43.44 -46.03 43.28
CA ASN A 123 44.83 -46.01 43.68
C ASN A 123 45.43 -44.61 43.49
N ASN A 124 45.20 -43.76 44.49
CA ASN A 124 45.68 -42.37 44.52
C ASN A 124 47.21 -42.23 44.53
N SER A 125 47.93 -43.31 44.83
CA SER A 125 49.40 -43.35 44.80
C SER A 125 49.93 -43.49 43.38
N ALA A 126 49.17 -44.15 42.49
CA ALA A 126 49.56 -44.38 41.10
C ALA A 126 49.25 -43.17 40.20
N VAL A 127 48.07 -42.58 40.39
CA VAL A 127 47.63 -41.35 39.73
C VAL A 127 47.24 -40.34 40.82
N SER A 128 47.94 -39.22 40.85
CA SER A 128 47.70 -38.12 41.78
C SER A 128 46.39 -37.39 41.49
N GLN A 129 45.88 -36.66 42.49
CA GLN A 129 44.67 -35.83 42.31
C GLN A 129 44.87 -34.76 41.22
N ALA A 130 46.09 -34.24 41.09
CA ALA A 130 46.43 -33.23 40.10
C ALA A 130 46.38 -33.80 38.67
N GLU A 131 46.91 -35.01 38.45
CA GLU A 131 46.80 -35.75 37.19
C GLU A 131 45.33 -36.05 36.85
N ALA A 132 44.56 -36.55 37.83
CA ALA A 132 43.14 -36.85 37.64
C ALA A 132 42.34 -35.59 37.24
N LYS A 133 42.56 -34.45 37.90
CA LYS A 133 41.93 -33.17 37.57
C LYS A 133 42.29 -32.69 36.16
N ARG A 134 43.55 -32.84 35.74
CA ARG A 134 43.95 -32.52 34.36
C ARG A 134 43.29 -33.45 33.34
N ALA A 135 43.22 -34.74 33.63
CA ALA A 135 42.58 -35.70 32.76
C ALA A 135 41.08 -35.37 32.58
N GLN A 136 40.38 -35.05 33.68
CA GLN A 136 39.00 -34.58 33.65
C GLN A 136 38.84 -33.28 32.86
N ALA A 137 39.75 -32.31 33.02
CA ALA A 137 39.71 -31.08 32.24
C ALA A 137 39.82 -31.34 30.73
N LEU A 138 40.67 -32.28 30.30
CA LEU A 138 40.79 -32.69 28.90
C LEU A 138 39.54 -33.42 28.38
N VAL A 139 38.91 -34.28 29.20
CA VAL A 139 37.61 -34.89 28.85
C VAL A 139 36.58 -33.80 28.55
N LEU A 140 36.47 -32.81 29.44
CA LEU A 140 35.54 -31.69 29.27
C LEU A 140 35.88 -30.79 28.07
N MET A 141 37.15 -30.76 27.63
CA MET A 141 37.56 -30.11 26.38
C MET A 141 37.15 -30.93 25.15
N LEU A 142 37.18 -32.26 25.23
CA LEU A 142 36.78 -33.18 24.16
C LEU A 142 35.27 -33.22 23.92
N GLU A 143 34.43 -32.83 24.88
CA GLU A 143 32.96 -32.75 24.74
C GLU A 143 32.47 -31.63 23.79
N LYS A 144 33.38 -30.93 23.11
CA LYS A 144 33.15 -30.00 21.97
C LYS A 144 32.28 -28.77 22.25
N LYS A 145 32.01 -28.42 23.52
CA LYS A 145 31.27 -27.19 23.88
C LYS A 145 32.21 -25.97 23.86
N SER A 146 32.09 -25.14 22.82
CA SER A 146 32.95 -23.97 22.59
C SER A 146 32.91 -22.92 23.71
N SER A 147 31.77 -22.74 24.38
CA SER A 147 31.58 -21.71 25.42
C SER A 147 32.29 -22.02 26.74
N SER A 148 32.56 -23.29 27.03
CA SER A 148 33.27 -23.73 28.23
C SER A 148 34.71 -24.14 28.00
N PHE A 149 35.15 -24.29 26.74
CA PHE A 149 36.48 -24.75 26.37
C PHE A 149 37.61 -24.02 27.11
N LEU A 150 37.65 -22.68 27.05
CA LEU A 150 38.72 -21.91 27.72
C LEU A 150 38.70 -22.01 29.25
N ARG A 151 37.54 -22.30 29.85
CA ARG A 151 37.48 -22.58 31.30
C ARG A 151 38.22 -23.88 31.61
N HIS A 152 37.96 -24.93 30.84
CA HIS A 152 38.60 -26.23 31.06
C HIS A 152 40.09 -26.21 30.69
N VAL A 153 40.48 -25.44 29.66
CA VAL A 153 41.91 -25.17 29.37
C VAL A 153 42.58 -24.50 30.57
N ARG A 154 41.94 -23.50 31.18
CA ARG A 154 42.49 -22.85 32.37
C ARG A 154 42.64 -23.83 33.51
N ASP A 155 41.63 -24.66 33.75
CA ASP A 155 41.66 -25.66 34.82
C ASP A 155 42.81 -26.66 34.59
N PHE A 156 43.04 -27.09 33.34
CA PHE A 156 44.17 -27.94 32.95
C PHE A 156 45.54 -27.30 33.24
N PHE A 157 45.75 -26.05 32.80
CA PHE A 157 47.03 -25.33 32.95
C PHE A 157 47.23 -24.69 34.33
N SER A 158 46.20 -24.64 35.19
CA SER A 158 46.30 -24.05 36.55
C SER A 158 47.07 -24.90 37.55
N VAL A 159 47.30 -26.17 37.24
CA VAL A 159 48.06 -27.09 38.08
C VAL A 159 49.57 -26.79 37.95
N ALA A 160 50.25 -26.56 39.09
CA ALA A 160 51.59 -25.98 39.16
C ALA A 160 52.71 -26.77 38.45
N ASP A 161 52.62 -28.11 38.41
CA ASP A 161 53.66 -28.93 37.77
C ASP A 161 53.29 -29.22 36.30
N PRO A 162 53.99 -28.64 35.31
CA PRO A 162 53.67 -28.79 33.91
C PRO A 162 53.93 -30.19 33.36
N GLY A 163 54.81 -30.97 33.98
CA GLY A 163 55.11 -32.35 33.58
C GLY A 163 54.00 -33.35 33.95
N LEU A 164 53.06 -32.97 34.83
CA LEU A 164 51.98 -33.89 35.23
C LEU A 164 51.14 -34.33 34.03
N LEU A 165 50.92 -35.65 33.95
CA LEU A 165 50.38 -36.44 32.84
C LEU A 165 51.37 -36.84 31.75
N TYR A 166 52.49 -36.15 31.51
CA TYR A 166 53.38 -36.54 30.41
C TYR A 166 53.95 -37.95 30.58
N ASP A 167 54.19 -38.41 31.81
CA ASP A 167 54.65 -39.79 32.04
C ASP A 167 53.56 -40.86 31.82
N LEU A 168 52.28 -40.44 31.80
CA LEU A 168 51.16 -41.35 31.56
C LEU A 168 50.84 -41.46 30.08
N PHE A 169 51.37 -40.58 29.23
CA PHE A 169 51.16 -40.59 27.78
C PHE A 169 52.41 -41.06 27.05
N PRO A 170 52.29 -41.66 25.86
CA PRO A 170 53.42 -41.81 24.97
C PRO A 170 54.00 -40.44 24.60
N PRO A 171 55.31 -40.36 24.29
CA PRO A 171 55.95 -39.12 23.88
C PRO A 171 55.20 -38.43 22.74
N ASN A 172 55.01 -37.11 22.85
CA ASN A 172 54.32 -36.23 21.88
C ASN A 172 52.80 -36.41 21.74
N THR A 173 52.18 -37.46 22.31
CA THR A 173 50.74 -37.69 22.09
C THR A 173 49.87 -36.65 22.79
N LEU A 174 50.24 -36.22 24.00
CA LEU A 174 49.52 -35.18 24.72
C LEU A 174 49.58 -33.82 23.99
N ASP A 175 50.74 -33.46 23.45
CA ASP A 175 50.92 -32.21 22.69
C ASP A 175 50.13 -32.24 21.37
N ALA A 176 50.09 -33.40 20.69
CA ALA A 176 49.28 -33.61 19.49
C ALA A 176 47.77 -33.48 19.81
N LEU A 177 47.31 -34.09 20.91
CA LEU A 177 45.93 -34.00 21.38
C LEU A 177 45.54 -32.55 21.71
N LEU A 178 46.38 -31.85 22.49
CA LEU A 178 46.17 -30.44 22.81
C LEU A 178 46.10 -29.59 21.54
N SER A 179 47.09 -29.73 20.64
CA SER A 179 47.11 -29.01 19.36
C SER A 179 45.84 -29.27 18.53
N ARG A 180 45.37 -30.52 18.48
CA ARG A 180 44.12 -30.90 17.82
C ARG A 180 42.92 -30.19 18.45
N LEU A 181 42.80 -30.21 19.77
CA LEU A 181 41.72 -29.56 20.52
C LEU A 181 41.69 -28.04 20.28
N PHE A 182 42.83 -27.36 20.34
CA PHE A 182 42.92 -25.93 20.04
C PHE A 182 42.57 -25.62 18.58
N ARG A 183 42.93 -26.48 17.63
CA ARG A 183 42.52 -26.34 16.23
C ARG A 183 41.01 -26.49 16.04
N ILE A 184 40.38 -27.44 16.74
CA ILE A 184 38.92 -27.61 16.73
C ILE A 184 38.24 -26.36 17.31
N PHE A 185 38.71 -25.89 18.46
CA PHE A 185 38.20 -24.65 19.07
C PHE A 185 38.35 -23.44 18.12
N ALA A 186 39.53 -23.28 17.50
CA ALA A 186 39.76 -22.21 16.52
C ALA A 186 38.80 -22.31 15.32
N ALA A 187 38.58 -23.52 14.78
CA ALA A 187 37.62 -23.74 13.71
C ALA A 187 36.17 -23.40 14.13
N GLN A 188 35.79 -23.71 15.38
CA GLN A 188 34.48 -23.34 15.93
C GLN A 188 34.32 -21.82 16.05
N VAL A 189 35.33 -21.12 16.58
CA VAL A 189 35.33 -19.65 16.69
C VAL A 189 35.27 -19.00 15.31
N GLU A 190 36.02 -19.52 14.33
CA GLU A 190 35.96 -19.06 12.94
C GLU A 190 34.60 -19.35 12.28
N GLY A 191 33.97 -20.49 12.58
CA GLY A 191 32.62 -20.81 12.13
C GLY A 191 31.56 -19.88 12.71
N LEU A 192 31.71 -19.45 13.97
CA LEU A 192 30.86 -18.43 14.59
C LEU A 192 31.08 -17.07 13.92
N ARG A 193 32.34 -16.71 13.66
CA ARG A 193 32.71 -15.50 12.92
C ARG A 193 32.08 -15.46 11.52
N TYR A 194 32.20 -16.54 10.76
CA TYR A 194 31.67 -16.62 9.39
C TYR A 194 30.16 -16.39 9.35
N ARG A 195 29.43 -16.93 10.33
CA ARG A 195 27.98 -16.76 10.51
C ARG A 195 27.57 -15.44 11.17
N CYS A 196 28.54 -14.57 11.49
CA CYS A 196 28.33 -13.34 12.27
C CYS A 196 27.61 -13.59 13.62
N ASP A 197 27.82 -14.75 14.24
CA ASP A 197 27.31 -15.07 15.57
C ASP A 197 28.25 -14.52 16.64
N TRP A 198 28.22 -13.20 16.81
CA TRP A 198 29.12 -12.50 17.71
C TRP A 198 28.86 -12.80 19.18
N ALA A 199 27.61 -13.07 19.56
CA ALA A 199 27.31 -13.48 20.92
C ALA A 199 27.92 -14.85 21.24
N GLY A 200 27.75 -15.84 20.35
CA GLY A 200 28.41 -17.14 20.47
C GLY A 200 29.94 -17.01 20.49
N ALA A 201 30.52 -16.24 19.57
CA ALA A 201 31.95 -16.01 19.51
C ALA A 201 32.48 -15.35 20.79
N HIS A 202 31.78 -14.32 21.30
CA HIS A 202 32.16 -13.63 22.53
C HIS A 202 32.10 -14.55 23.75
N ARG A 203 31.05 -15.39 23.89
CA ARG A 203 31.00 -16.40 24.95
C ARG A 203 32.21 -17.34 24.90
N ALA A 204 32.59 -17.79 23.70
CA ALA A 204 33.72 -18.68 23.50
C ALA A 204 35.09 -18.02 23.83
N VAL A 205 35.29 -16.74 23.50
CA VAL A 205 36.62 -16.08 23.59
C VAL A 205 36.74 -15.05 24.72
N SER A 206 35.69 -14.73 25.47
CA SER A 206 35.70 -13.68 26.50
C SER A 206 36.78 -13.86 27.57
N LYS A 207 37.14 -15.11 27.88
CA LYS A 207 38.19 -15.45 28.85
C LYS A 207 39.60 -15.47 28.26
N LEU A 208 39.73 -15.40 26.93
CA LEU A 208 41.01 -15.52 26.23
C LEU A 208 42.11 -14.57 26.74
N PRO A 209 41.84 -13.28 27.05
CA PRO A 209 42.88 -12.39 27.58
C PRO A 209 43.50 -12.87 28.89
N SER A 210 42.70 -13.51 29.76
CA SER A 210 43.16 -14.04 31.04
C SER A 210 43.95 -15.34 30.92
N MET A 211 43.99 -15.94 29.73
CA MET A 211 44.73 -17.19 29.48
C MET A 211 46.22 -16.94 29.24
N PHE A 212 46.58 -15.75 28.76
CA PHE A 212 47.96 -15.41 28.46
C PHE A 212 48.77 -15.19 29.73
N GLY A 213 49.97 -15.76 29.77
CA GLY A 213 50.86 -15.68 30.93
C GLY A 213 50.57 -16.68 32.04
N ILE A 214 49.53 -17.53 31.91
CA ILE A 214 49.33 -18.68 32.82
C ILE A 214 50.46 -19.69 32.61
N PHE A 215 50.76 -20.04 31.35
CA PHE A 215 51.80 -21.01 31.02
C PHE A 215 52.38 -20.78 29.61
N PRO A 216 53.70 -20.84 29.38
CA PRO A 216 54.31 -20.57 28.06
C PRO A 216 53.83 -21.50 26.93
N THR A 217 53.60 -22.77 27.21
CA THR A 217 53.09 -23.73 26.21
C THR A 217 51.66 -23.38 25.78
N LEU A 218 50.82 -22.91 26.70
CA LEU A 218 49.46 -22.45 26.40
C LEU A 218 49.48 -21.23 25.47
N ASP A 219 50.35 -20.25 25.75
CA ASP A 219 50.54 -19.08 24.88
C ASP A 219 50.92 -19.51 23.45
N THR A 220 51.79 -20.51 23.33
CA THR A 220 52.26 -21.05 22.05
C THR A 220 51.14 -21.76 21.30
N LEU A 221 50.36 -22.61 21.98
CA LEU A 221 49.20 -23.32 21.42
C LEU A 221 48.11 -22.37 20.95
N LEU A 222 47.81 -21.33 21.74
CA LEU A 222 46.83 -20.30 21.38
C LEU A 222 47.28 -19.48 20.17
N ARG A 223 48.56 -19.10 20.10
CA ARG A 223 49.13 -18.35 18.97
C ARG A 223 49.23 -19.17 17.69
N SER A 224 49.53 -20.47 17.80
CA SER A 224 49.64 -21.36 16.63
C SER A 224 48.27 -21.76 16.07
N SER A 225 47.26 -21.89 16.93
CA SER A 225 45.94 -22.41 16.52
C SER A 225 44.94 -21.32 16.16
N LEU A 226 44.87 -20.21 16.92
CA LEU A 226 43.89 -19.17 16.69
C LEU A 226 44.47 -18.03 15.85
N ARG A 227 43.99 -17.90 14.61
CA ARG A 227 44.37 -16.79 13.74
C ARG A 227 43.99 -15.45 14.38
N ASN A 228 44.92 -14.49 14.34
CA ASN A 228 44.72 -13.16 14.89
C ASN A 228 44.34 -13.17 16.38
N VAL A 229 44.92 -14.08 17.18
CA VAL A 229 44.64 -14.22 18.63
C VAL A 229 44.66 -12.89 19.39
N ARG A 230 45.57 -11.97 19.01
CA ARG A 230 45.65 -10.62 19.57
C ARG A 230 44.37 -9.80 19.38
N ALA A 231 43.76 -9.87 18.19
CA ALA A 231 42.51 -9.17 17.90
C ALA A 231 41.36 -9.70 18.77
N TRP A 232 41.26 -11.02 18.92
CA TRP A 232 40.29 -11.66 19.81
C TRP A 232 40.50 -11.26 21.28
N CYS A 233 41.75 -11.12 21.73
CA CYS A 233 42.04 -10.67 23.10
C CYS A 233 41.67 -9.20 23.34
N LEU A 234 41.86 -8.34 22.34
CA LEU A 234 41.56 -6.91 22.44
C LEU A 234 40.07 -6.59 22.24
N TRP A 235 39.32 -7.51 21.64
CA TRP A 235 37.91 -7.31 21.30
C TRP A 235 37.07 -7.01 22.55
N ARG A 236 36.37 -5.86 22.54
CA ARG A 236 35.41 -5.45 23.56
C ARG A 236 34.12 -5.05 22.86
N PRO A 237 33.23 -6.00 22.54
CA PRO A 237 32.00 -5.69 21.85
C PRO A 237 31.03 -4.91 22.74
N VAL A 238 30.10 -4.19 22.13
CA VAL A 238 28.94 -3.63 22.82
C VAL A 238 27.97 -4.76 23.10
N HIS A 239 27.85 -5.19 24.37
CA HIS A 239 27.10 -6.39 24.74
C HIS A 239 25.63 -6.34 24.29
N SER A 240 24.91 -5.26 24.58
CA SER A 240 23.51 -5.08 24.18
C SER A 240 23.30 -5.29 22.68
N ARG A 241 24.30 -4.89 21.88
CA ARG A 241 24.30 -5.02 20.43
C ARG A 241 24.43 -6.46 19.97
N ILE A 242 25.49 -7.15 20.39
CA ILE A 242 25.76 -8.52 19.91
C ILE A 242 24.75 -9.54 20.43
N PHE A 243 24.25 -9.39 21.66
CA PHE A 243 23.23 -10.31 22.21
C PHE A 243 21.85 -10.03 21.63
N GLY A 244 21.54 -8.78 21.30
CA GLY A 244 20.33 -8.42 20.58
C GLY A 244 20.20 -9.05 19.20
N GLN A 245 21.33 -9.26 18.52
CA GLN A 245 21.43 -9.88 17.19
C GLN A 245 21.20 -11.40 17.19
N GLU A 246 21.18 -12.06 18.36
CA GLU A 246 20.94 -13.52 18.44
C GLU A 246 19.58 -13.91 17.87
N LYS A 247 18.61 -13.00 17.94
CA LYS A 247 17.25 -13.19 17.41
C LYS A 247 17.17 -13.17 15.89
N LEU A 248 18.22 -12.72 15.20
CA LEU A 248 18.25 -12.68 13.74
C LEU A 248 18.41 -14.09 13.17
N SER A 249 17.59 -14.41 12.16
CA SER A 249 17.73 -15.66 11.39
C SER A 249 19.04 -15.70 10.60
N VAL A 250 19.44 -16.89 10.17
CA VAL A 250 20.68 -17.08 9.37
C VAL A 250 20.63 -16.26 8.07
N GLU A 251 19.47 -16.20 7.43
CA GLU A 251 19.24 -15.42 6.20
C GLU A 251 19.39 -13.92 6.46
N GLN A 252 18.81 -13.41 7.56
CA GLN A 252 18.93 -12.00 7.96
C GLN A 252 20.38 -11.64 8.28
N ARG A 253 21.11 -12.49 9.01
CA ARG A 253 22.55 -12.29 9.29
C ARG A 253 23.36 -12.26 8.00
N THR A 254 23.01 -13.08 7.01
CA THR A 254 23.67 -13.11 5.70
C THR A 254 23.43 -11.80 4.94
N LYS A 255 22.18 -11.31 4.89
CA LYS A 255 21.84 -10.02 4.27
C LYS A 255 22.58 -8.84 4.93
N LEU A 256 22.75 -8.88 6.25
CA LEU A 256 23.34 -7.81 7.07
C LEU A 256 24.84 -7.98 7.36
N ARG A 257 25.50 -8.98 6.75
CA ARG A 257 26.87 -9.40 7.06
C ARG A 257 27.86 -8.23 7.18
N ASP A 258 27.85 -7.32 6.21
CA ASP A 258 28.78 -6.19 6.14
C ASP A 258 28.64 -5.25 7.35
N VAL A 259 27.42 -5.04 7.83
CA VAL A 259 27.15 -4.20 9.01
C VAL A 259 27.46 -4.96 10.29
N LEU A 260 27.10 -6.24 10.36
CA LEU A 260 27.35 -7.08 11.54
C LEU A 260 28.84 -7.27 11.80
N LEU A 261 29.67 -7.37 10.74
CA LEU A 261 31.12 -7.51 10.86
C LEU A 261 31.80 -6.35 11.62
N LEU A 262 31.20 -5.16 11.58
CA LEU A 262 31.71 -3.98 12.32
C LEU A 262 31.68 -4.17 13.85
N ASN A 263 30.84 -5.08 14.35
CA ASN A 263 30.76 -5.43 15.78
C ASN A 263 31.80 -6.47 16.20
N GLY A 264 32.44 -7.13 15.23
CA GLY A 264 33.46 -8.15 15.45
C GLY A 264 34.82 -7.58 15.87
N PRO A 265 35.82 -8.46 16.09
CA PRO A 265 37.19 -8.07 16.41
C PRO A 265 37.86 -7.33 15.24
N ASP A 266 38.83 -6.46 15.56
CA ASP A 266 39.70 -5.80 14.57
C ASP A 266 40.72 -6.79 14.00
N LEU A 267 40.31 -7.57 13.00
CA LEU A 267 41.17 -8.57 12.35
C LEU A 267 42.15 -7.98 11.33
N VAL A 268 42.01 -6.69 10.98
CA VAL A 268 42.84 -6.03 9.98
C VAL A 268 44.10 -5.48 10.63
N TYR A 269 43.95 -4.71 11.71
CA TYR A 269 45.08 -4.06 12.37
C TYR A 269 45.47 -4.73 13.69
N ALA A 270 44.57 -5.52 14.29
CA ALA A 270 44.76 -6.19 15.58
C ALA A 270 45.21 -5.24 16.70
N ARG A 271 44.68 -4.01 16.69
CA ARG A 271 45.05 -2.92 17.63
C ARG A 271 43.86 -2.31 18.34
N HIS A 272 42.67 -2.41 17.75
CA HIS A 272 41.47 -1.75 18.25
C HIS A 272 40.52 -2.74 18.93
N ARG A 273 39.57 -2.22 19.71
CA ARG A 273 38.62 -3.05 20.47
C ARG A 273 37.49 -3.59 19.61
N SER A 274 37.29 -3.08 18.40
CA SER A 274 36.33 -3.59 17.42
C SER A 274 36.72 -3.21 16.00
N ALA A 275 36.15 -3.88 15.01
CA ALA A 275 36.31 -3.53 13.60
C ALA A 275 35.82 -2.10 13.31
N LEU A 276 34.72 -1.67 13.94
CA LEU A 276 34.24 -0.28 13.86
C LEU A 276 35.27 0.74 14.37
N GLU A 277 35.86 0.51 15.54
CA GLU A 277 36.86 1.43 16.11
C GLU A 277 38.10 1.51 15.22
N ALA A 278 38.51 0.39 14.63
CA ALA A 278 39.59 0.34 13.66
C ALA A 278 39.27 1.15 12.40
N LEU A 279 38.05 1.02 11.87
CA LEU A 279 37.57 1.74 10.70
C LEU A 279 37.55 3.26 10.95
N LEU A 280 37.03 3.69 12.11
CA LEU A 280 37.00 5.09 12.53
C LEU A 280 38.41 5.66 12.74
N SER A 281 39.29 4.89 13.39
CA SER A 281 40.69 5.31 13.59
C SER A 281 41.43 5.45 12.27
N HIS A 282 41.18 4.56 11.30
CA HIS A 282 41.74 4.66 9.96
C HIS A 282 41.21 5.91 9.23
N ALA A 283 39.90 6.15 9.25
CA ALA A 283 39.31 7.33 8.61
C ALA A 283 39.87 8.64 9.20
N ARG A 284 39.96 8.74 10.54
CA ARG A 284 40.55 9.91 11.23
C ARG A 284 42.02 10.11 10.86
N ARG A 285 42.84 9.05 10.87
CA ARG A 285 44.27 9.13 10.51
C ARG A 285 44.48 9.62 9.08
N HIS A 286 43.59 9.24 8.16
CA HIS A 286 43.68 9.62 6.74
C HIS A 286 42.79 10.80 6.36
N ARG A 287 42.18 11.49 7.34
CA ARG A 287 41.26 12.62 7.12
C ARG A 287 40.15 12.32 6.10
N LYS A 288 39.65 11.08 6.08
CA LYS A 288 38.53 10.67 5.22
C LYS A 288 37.23 11.18 5.82
N ALA A 289 36.39 11.79 5.00
CA ALA A 289 35.04 12.22 5.37
C ALA A 289 34.01 11.06 5.34
N PHE A 290 34.43 9.82 5.10
CA PHE A 290 33.55 8.67 4.98
C PHE A 290 34.22 7.41 5.53
N VAL A 291 33.39 6.41 5.82
CA VAL A 291 33.80 5.04 6.12
C VAL A 291 33.12 4.07 5.17
N CYS A 292 33.85 3.02 4.79
CA CYS A 292 33.35 1.98 3.91
C CYS A 292 33.78 0.60 4.43
N HIS A 293 32.85 -0.33 4.49
CA HIS A 293 33.10 -1.74 4.81
C HIS A 293 32.13 -2.63 4.04
N GLY A 294 32.64 -3.37 3.05
CA GLY A 294 31.79 -4.16 2.15
C GLY A 294 30.83 -3.23 1.40
N ARG A 295 29.52 -3.51 1.49
CA ARG A 295 28.46 -2.64 0.94
C ARG A 295 28.05 -1.49 1.85
N PHE A 296 28.50 -1.47 3.11
CA PHE A 296 28.17 -0.38 4.04
C PHE A 296 29.04 0.85 3.75
N PHE A 297 28.40 1.96 3.41
CA PHE A 297 29.07 3.24 3.14
C PHE A 297 28.37 4.36 3.91
N ALA A 298 29.10 5.08 4.76
CA ALA A 298 28.55 6.14 5.58
C ALA A 298 29.44 7.39 5.55
N TRP A 299 28.82 8.56 5.36
CA TRP A 299 29.51 9.83 5.51
C TRP A 299 29.70 10.13 6.99
N LEU A 300 30.96 10.37 7.37
CA LEU A 300 31.30 10.92 8.67
C LEU A 300 30.99 12.40 8.61
N SER A 301 29.90 12.81 9.27
CA SER A 301 29.54 14.22 9.34
C SER A 301 30.71 15.05 9.88
N THR A 302 31.03 16.14 9.19
CA THR A 302 31.90 17.21 9.70
C THR A 302 31.15 18.17 10.61
N ASP A 303 29.82 18.03 10.70
CA ASP A 303 28.96 18.88 11.49
C ASP A 303 29.22 18.66 12.99
N ALA A 304 29.47 19.75 13.71
CA ALA A 304 29.89 19.72 15.12
C ALA A 304 28.79 19.18 16.07
N SER A 305 27.57 19.02 15.57
CA SER A 305 26.37 18.65 16.34
C SER A 305 26.34 17.18 16.76
N MET A 306 27.01 16.26 16.05
CA MET A 306 27.01 14.82 16.38
C MET A 306 28.35 14.14 16.06
N ASP A 307 28.97 13.51 17.07
CA ASP A 307 30.19 12.71 16.87
C ASP A 307 29.90 11.53 15.92
N SER A 308 30.80 11.29 14.97
CA SER A 308 30.64 10.25 13.96
C SER A 308 30.52 8.85 14.58
N ARG A 309 31.08 8.65 15.79
CA ARG A 309 30.89 7.42 16.56
C ARG A 309 29.44 7.25 17.00
N THR A 310 28.84 8.30 17.56
CA THR A 310 27.43 8.28 18.00
C THR A 310 26.49 8.00 16.84
N PHE A 311 26.72 8.62 15.68
CA PHE A 311 25.95 8.37 14.46
C PHE A 311 26.03 6.90 14.02
N LEU A 312 27.24 6.36 13.87
CA LEU A 312 27.42 4.95 13.46
C LEU A 312 26.91 3.99 14.52
N ASP A 313 27.08 4.29 15.81
CA ASP A 313 26.54 3.48 16.88
C ASP A 313 25.00 3.46 16.83
N GLY A 314 24.35 4.57 16.49
CA GLY A 314 22.90 4.62 16.23
C GLY A 314 22.47 3.67 15.10
N VAL A 315 23.17 3.73 13.96
CA VAL A 315 22.92 2.85 12.81
C VAL A 315 23.14 1.38 13.16
N LEU A 316 24.23 1.07 13.88
CA LEU A 316 24.59 -0.31 14.28
C LEU A 316 23.77 -0.87 15.43
N ASN A 317 23.11 -0.02 16.22
CA ASN A 317 22.19 -0.44 17.26
C ASN A 317 20.84 -0.88 16.66
N PHE A 318 20.48 -0.39 15.47
CA PHE A 318 19.22 -0.75 14.81
C PHE A 318 19.08 -2.27 14.59
N PRO A 319 20.12 -2.99 14.09
CA PRO A 319 20.05 -4.45 13.95
C PRO A 319 19.94 -5.28 15.23
N SER A 320 20.00 -4.64 16.39
CA SER A 320 20.22 -5.32 17.66
C SER A 320 18.99 -5.26 18.59
N GLY A 321 17.89 -4.68 18.13
CA GLY A 321 16.63 -4.64 18.89
C GLY A 321 15.63 -5.69 18.42
N SER A 322 14.50 -5.77 19.13
CA SER A 322 13.24 -6.34 18.59
C SER A 322 12.72 -5.60 17.35
N ARG A 323 13.39 -4.51 16.93
CA ARG A 323 13.04 -3.70 15.78
C ARG A 323 13.16 -4.48 14.47
N LEU A 324 14.20 -5.31 14.32
CA LEU A 324 14.41 -6.12 13.11
C LEU A 324 13.59 -7.42 13.06
N SER A 325 12.85 -7.79 14.11
CA SER A 325 11.92 -8.92 14.03
C SER A 325 10.62 -8.57 13.31
N MET A 326 10.39 -7.29 12.98
CA MET A 326 9.22 -6.85 12.22
C MET A 326 9.40 -7.17 10.73
N ALA A 327 8.32 -7.60 10.07
CA ALA A 327 8.31 -7.89 8.64
C ALA A 327 8.70 -6.64 7.83
N GLY A 328 9.62 -6.80 6.86
CA GLY A 328 10.14 -5.71 6.04
C GLY A 328 11.28 -4.89 6.66
N ALA A 329 11.49 -4.94 7.98
CA ALA A 329 12.48 -4.07 8.65
C ALA A 329 13.92 -4.30 8.18
N VAL A 330 14.28 -5.57 7.92
CA VAL A 330 15.60 -5.93 7.38
C VAL A 330 15.78 -5.40 5.96
N ASP A 331 14.75 -5.51 5.12
CA ASP A 331 14.83 -5.05 3.73
C ASP A 331 14.89 -3.51 3.67
N THR A 332 14.08 -2.81 4.49
CA THR A 332 14.19 -1.35 4.66
C THR A 332 15.59 -0.93 5.11
N PHE A 333 16.18 -1.63 6.08
CA PHE A 333 17.55 -1.34 6.55
C PHE A 333 18.59 -1.61 5.46
N VAL A 334 18.46 -2.70 4.71
CA VAL A 334 19.38 -3.02 3.59
C VAL A 334 19.31 -1.92 2.52
N PHE A 335 18.12 -1.44 2.15
CA PHE A 335 18.01 -0.33 1.21
C PHE A 335 18.68 0.92 1.74
N LEU A 336 18.28 1.35 2.92
CA LEU A 336 18.72 2.61 3.52
C LEU A 336 20.21 2.63 3.86
N CYS A 337 20.78 1.51 4.32
CA CYS A 337 22.14 1.48 4.87
C CYS A 337 23.18 0.68 4.06
N LEU A 338 22.75 -0.19 3.13
CA LEU A 338 23.67 -1.03 2.35
C LEU A 338 23.59 -0.81 0.84
N ARG A 339 22.53 -0.19 0.34
CA ARG A 339 22.41 0.17 -1.09
C ARG A 339 22.65 1.66 -1.33
N ASN A 340 22.41 2.48 -0.32
CA ASN A 340 22.52 3.92 -0.39
C ASN A 340 23.57 4.43 0.60
N GLU A 341 24.01 5.67 0.38
CA GLU A 341 24.92 6.35 1.30
C GLU A 341 24.19 6.65 2.62
N VAL A 342 24.76 6.19 3.74
CA VAL A 342 24.15 6.38 5.05
C VAL A 342 24.40 7.82 5.51
N SER A 343 23.31 8.59 5.65
CA SER A 343 23.29 9.96 6.13
C SER A 343 22.60 10.07 7.49
N LEU A 344 22.67 11.25 8.13
CA LEU A 344 21.90 11.53 9.34
C LEU A 344 20.39 11.35 9.11
N ASN A 345 19.90 11.70 7.92
CA ASN A 345 18.51 11.51 7.55
C ASN A 345 18.12 10.02 7.51
N THR A 346 19.03 9.15 7.04
CA THR A 346 18.85 7.70 7.05
C THR A 346 18.63 7.16 8.47
N LEU A 347 19.43 7.60 9.44
CA LEU A 347 19.27 7.22 10.83
C LEU A 347 17.92 7.71 11.39
N ARG A 348 17.55 8.97 11.12
CA ARG A 348 16.26 9.53 11.54
C ARG A 348 15.08 8.75 10.98
N ILE A 349 15.10 8.38 9.69
CA ILE A 349 14.05 7.53 9.08
C ILE A 349 13.90 6.22 9.86
N LEU A 350 15.01 5.56 10.19
CA LEU A 350 14.99 4.31 10.95
C LEU A 350 14.47 4.50 12.38
N GLU A 351 14.89 5.56 13.07
CA GLU A 351 14.48 5.87 14.44
C GLU A 351 13.00 6.24 14.52
N GLU A 352 12.50 7.09 13.64
CA GLU A 352 11.10 7.50 13.58
C GLU A 352 10.19 6.35 13.16
N ALA A 353 10.60 5.51 12.20
CA ALA A 353 9.88 4.29 11.86
C ALA A 353 9.81 3.31 13.04
N ALA A 354 10.87 3.21 13.84
CA ALA A 354 10.88 2.38 15.04
C ALA A 354 10.01 2.96 16.16
N ALA A 355 9.90 4.29 16.27
CA ALA A 355 9.09 4.97 17.27
C ALA A 355 7.60 4.67 17.10
N LEU A 356 7.14 4.45 15.86
CA LEU A 356 5.75 4.08 15.56
C LEU A 356 5.38 2.67 16.03
N LYS A 357 6.35 1.77 16.24
CA LYS A 357 6.15 0.37 16.70
C LYS A 357 5.19 -0.47 15.85
N GLU A 358 4.98 -0.09 14.59
CA GLU A 358 4.07 -0.78 13.67
C GLU A 358 4.84 -1.55 12.59
N ALA A 359 4.68 -2.88 12.54
CA ALA A 359 5.32 -3.71 11.53
C ALA A 359 4.91 -3.35 10.09
N ARG A 360 3.70 -2.78 9.91
CA ARG A 360 3.19 -2.33 8.61
C ARG A 360 4.02 -1.20 8.03
N VAL A 361 4.55 -0.30 8.86
CA VAL A 361 5.37 0.84 8.41
C VAL A 361 6.61 0.35 7.66
N TYR A 362 7.32 -0.66 8.18
CA TYR A 362 8.49 -1.21 7.50
C TYR A 362 8.16 -1.87 6.17
N LYS A 363 7.03 -2.58 6.09
CA LYS A 363 6.55 -3.14 4.82
C LYS A 363 6.27 -2.01 3.82
N LEU A 364 5.56 -0.96 4.22
CA LEU A 364 5.27 0.19 3.36
C LEU A 364 6.56 0.89 2.89
N LEU A 365 7.53 1.11 3.78
CA LEU A 365 8.83 1.66 3.41
C LEU A 365 9.58 0.76 2.43
N SER A 366 9.54 -0.55 2.65
CA SER A 366 10.13 -1.51 1.70
C SER A 366 9.44 -1.43 0.34
N ASP A 367 8.11 -1.37 0.29
CA ASP A 367 7.35 -1.27 -0.96
C ASP A 367 7.64 0.05 -1.69
N ILE A 368 7.78 1.17 -0.96
CA ILE A 368 8.20 2.47 -1.50
C ILE A 368 9.59 2.39 -2.14
N PHE A 369 10.54 1.71 -1.50
CA PHE A 369 11.93 1.68 -1.94
C PHE A 369 12.27 0.61 -2.98
N TYR A 370 11.58 -0.53 -2.97
CA TYR A 370 11.91 -1.68 -3.82
C TYR A 370 10.93 -1.94 -4.94
N SER A 371 9.69 -1.45 -4.86
CA SER A 371 8.71 -1.75 -5.89
C SER A 371 9.07 -1.06 -7.21
N SER A 372 9.10 -1.84 -8.30
CA SER A 372 9.22 -1.31 -9.66
C SER A 372 7.88 -0.83 -10.22
N THR A 373 6.76 -1.24 -9.62
CA THR A 373 5.42 -0.82 -10.04
C THR A 373 5.01 0.47 -9.33
N SER A 374 4.84 1.54 -10.12
CA SER A 374 4.35 2.85 -9.66
C SER A 374 3.12 2.71 -8.77
N THR A 375 2.10 1.95 -9.19
CA THR A 375 0.85 1.75 -8.42
C THR A 375 1.06 1.20 -7.01
N VAL A 376 2.01 0.27 -6.83
CA VAL A 376 2.34 -0.31 -5.51
C VAL A 376 3.07 0.73 -4.66
N ARG A 377 3.99 1.51 -5.25
CA ARG A 377 4.67 2.62 -4.55
C ARG A 377 3.66 3.68 -4.12
N THR A 378 2.80 4.15 -5.01
CA THR A 378 1.78 5.16 -4.70
C THR A 378 0.85 4.69 -3.59
N THR A 379 0.38 3.44 -3.67
CA THR A 379 -0.48 2.84 -2.64
C THR A 379 0.24 2.76 -1.30
N ALA A 380 1.52 2.37 -1.30
CA ALA A 380 2.33 2.33 -0.09
C ALA A 380 2.58 3.73 0.51
N VAL A 381 2.84 4.74 -0.32
CA VAL A 381 2.94 6.16 0.11
C VAL A 381 1.62 6.62 0.73
N THR A 382 0.49 6.42 0.06
CA THR A 382 -0.84 6.79 0.54
C THR A 382 -1.14 6.14 1.90
N HIS A 383 -0.89 4.85 2.06
CA HIS A 383 -1.08 4.16 3.34
C HIS A 383 -0.10 4.65 4.42
N LEU A 384 1.15 4.93 4.06
CA LEU A 384 2.14 5.45 4.99
C LEU A 384 1.73 6.84 5.50
N LEU A 385 1.30 7.73 4.60
CA LEU A 385 0.82 9.07 4.93
C LEU A 385 -0.37 9.01 5.89
N THR A 386 -1.37 8.15 5.61
CA THR A 386 -2.53 7.96 6.48
C THR A 386 -2.13 7.39 7.85
N THR A 387 -1.21 6.42 7.88
CA THR A 387 -0.72 5.81 9.13
C THR A 387 0.02 6.83 9.98
N VAL A 388 0.91 7.61 9.37
CA VAL A 388 1.68 8.63 10.08
C VAL A 388 0.77 9.78 10.54
N HIS A 389 -0.19 10.21 9.72
CA HIS A 389 -1.17 11.23 10.12
C HIS A 389 -2.00 10.77 11.32
N ALA A 390 -2.47 9.52 11.32
CA ALA A 390 -3.22 8.95 12.45
C ALA A 390 -2.38 8.89 13.74
N SER A 391 -1.06 8.74 13.63
CA SER A 391 -0.14 8.73 14.79
C SER A 391 0.20 10.12 15.34
N GLY A 392 -0.05 11.19 14.57
CA GLY A 392 0.36 12.57 14.89
C GLY A 392 1.87 12.85 14.75
N ASN A 393 2.70 11.85 14.43
CA ASN A 393 4.15 12.02 14.34
C ASN A 393 4.64 12.33 12.91
N HIS A 394 4.54 13.59 12.49
CA HIS A 394 4.92 14.02 11.13
C HIS A 394 6.45 14.03 10.85
N THR A 395 7.30 13.73 11.83
CA THR A 395 8.77 13.73 11.65
C THR A 395 9.24 12.72 10.61
N LEU A 396 8.61 11.53 10.55
CA LEU A 396 8.97 10.50 9.57
C LEU A 396 8.70 11.00 8.15
N ILE A 397 7.58 11.69 7.93
CA ILE A 397 7.24 12.29 6.62
C ILE A 397 8.27 13.36 6.25
N ASN A 398 8.65 14.21 7.21
CA ASN A 398 9.67 15.24 6.96
C ASN A 398 11.03 14.62 6.57
N CYS A 399 11.41 13.49 7.17
CA CYS A 399 12.63 12.78 6.82
C CYS A 399 12.55 12.10 5.44
N LEU A 400 11.37 11.55 5.10
CA LEU A 400 11.12 10.89 3.82
C LEU A 400 10.78 11.86 2.69
N ASN A 401 10.68 13.14 2.99
CA ASN A 401 10.13 14.15 2.10
C ASN A 401 10.78 14.16 0.71
N GLY A 402 12.10 14.00 0.63
CA GLY A 402 12.79 13.89 -0.67
C GLY A 402 12.27 12.72 -1.51
N TYR A 403 12.17 11.52 -0.92
CA TYR A 403 11.68 10.32 -1.61
C TYR A 403 10.19 10.42 -1.93
N ILE A 404 9.38 10.88 -0.98
CA ILE A 404 7.92 10.95 -1.13
C ILE A 404 7.55 11.99 -2.19
N ARG A 405 8.19 13.16 -2.18
CA ARG A 405 7.94 14.23 -3.16
C ARG A 405 8.19 13.73 -4.58
N ASP A 406 9.36 13.13 -4.81
CA ASP A 406 9.75 12.70 -6.16
C ASP A 406 8.81 11.60 -6.68
N ILE A 407 8.44 10.62 -5.82
CA ILE A 407 7.47 9.57 -6.17
C ILE A 407 6.09 10.16 -6.43
N ILE A 408 5.61 11.07 -5.59
CA ILE A 408 4.28 11.68 -5.76
C ILE A 408 4.23 12.52 -7.03
N GLN A 409 5.25 13.31 -7.33
CA GLN A 409 5.28 14.13 -8.54
C GLN A 409 5.31 13.27 -9.80
N GLU A 410 6.14 12.21 -9.82
CA GLU A 410 6.19 11.23 -10.91
C GLU A 410 4.83 10.55 -11.10
N ASP A 411 4.30 9.93 -10.03
CA ASP A 411 3.06 9.16 -10.09
C ASP A 411 1.82 10.05 -10.38
N LEU A 412 1.76 11.27 -9.83
CA LEU A 412 0.70 12.24 -10.11
C LEU A 412 0.74 12.66 -11.58
N SER A 413 1.92 13.01 -12.10
CA SER A 413 2.09 13.39 -13.51
C SER A 413 1.71 12.24 -14.44
N ASP A 414 2.16 11.02 -14.15
CA ASP A 414 1.84 9.83 -14.95
C ASP A 414 0.34 9.51 -14.96
N MET A 415 -0.34 9.61 -13.81
CA MET A 415 -1.79 9.42 -13.73
C MET A 415 -2.57 10.54 -14.44
N GLN A 416 -2.11 11.79 -14.34
CA GLN A 416 -2.70 12.92 -15.06
C GLN A 416 -2.56 12.76 -16.57
N MET A 417 -1.38 12.36 -17.05
CA MET A 417 -1.13 12.06 -18.46
C MET A 417 -2.01 10.91 -18.95
N ARG A 418 -2.09 9.82 -18.17
CA ARG A 418 -2.95 8.68 -18.50
C ARG A 418 -4.43 9.08 -18.55
N LEU A 419 -4.91 9.86 -17.59
CA LEU A 419 -6.30 10.35 -17.59
C LEU A 419 -6.58 11.21 -18.83
N HIS A 420 -5.65 12.12 -19.14
CA HIS A 420 -5.71 12.94 -20.34
C HIS A 420 -5.78 12.11 -21.63
N ASP A 421 -4.92 11.11 -21.77
CA ASP A 421 -4.93 10.21 -22.93
C ASP A 421 -6.23 9.41 -23.03
N LEU A 422 -6.75 8.92 -21.89
CA LEU A 422 -8.03 8.21 -21.83
C LEU A 422 -9.22 9.10 -22.22
N MET A 423 -9.16 10.39 -21.94
CA MET A 423 -10.21 11.36 -22.30
C MET A 423 -10.08 11.89 -23.73
N GLN A 424 -8.86 11.97 -24.28
CA GLN A 424 -8.64 12.42 -25.66
C GLN A 424 -8.89 11.31 -26.70
N MET A 425 -8.63 10.06 -26.36
CA MET A 425 -8.91 8.95 -27.26
C MET A 425 -10.43 8.69 -27.28
N SER A 426 -11.13 9.20 -28.29
CA SER A 426 -12.58 9.03 -28.51
C SER A 426 -13.01 7.59 -28.84
N LEU A 427 -12.24 6.58 -28.41
CA LEU A 427 -12.53 5.17 -28.61
C LEU A 427 -13.49 4.71 -27.50
N PHE A 428 -14.67 4.26 -27.89
CA PHE A 428 -15.81 3.85 -27.06
C PHE A 428 -15.52 2.83 -25.93
N ASP A 429 -14.33 2.25 -25.86
CA ASP A 429 -14.05 1.08 -25.01
C ASP A 429 -13.16 1.38 -23.79
N ARG A 430 -12.76 2.64 -23.57
CA ARG A 430 -11.91 3.00 -22.43
C ARG A 430 -12.69 3.80 -21.38
N ASN A 431 -12.78 3.26 -20.17
CA ASN A 431 -13.41 3.92 -19.03
C ASN A 431 -12.38 4.76 -18.26
N PRO A 432 -12.43 6.11 -18.27
CA PRO A 432 -11.49 6.96 -17.53
C PRO A 432 -11.76 6.98 -16.02
N HIS A 433 -12.95 6.53 -15.59
CA HIS A 433 -13.45 6.66 -14.22
C HIS A 433 -12.51 6.07 -13.15
N PRO A 434 -11.96 4.85 -13.30
CA PRO A 434 -11.07 4.28 -12.27
C PRO A 434 -9.78 5.10 -12.08
N THR A 435 -9.20 5.59 -13.17
CA THR A 435 -7.99 6.44 -13.13
C THR A 435 -8.29 7.77 -12.45
N ALA A 436 -9.43 8.40 -12.76
CA ALA A 436 -9.84 9.65 -12.13
C ALA A 436 -10.08 9.50 -10.62
N LEU A 437 -10.72 8.41 -10.18
CA LEU A 437 -10.91 8.12 -8.74
C LEU A 437 -9.59 7.84 -8.03
N GLN A 438 -8.67 7.11 -8.64
CA GLN A 438 -7.33 6.87 -8.08
C GLN A 438 -6.54 8.18 -7.93
N LEU A 439 -6.59 9.04 -8.96
CA LEU A 439 -5.97 10.35 -8.94
C LEU A 439 -6.59 11.22 -7.83
N GLN A 440 -7.92 11.27 -7.75
CA GLN A 440 -8.67 12.00 -6.71
C GLN A 440 -8.27 11.54 -5.31
N ALA A 441 -8.22 10.23 -5.07
CA ALA A 441 -7.86 9.65 -3.78
C ALA A 441 -6.41 9.96 -3.37
N LEU A 442 -5.47 9.94 -4.34
CA LEU A 442 -4.08 10.36 -4.10
C LEU A 442 -4.04 11.83 -3.69
N GLY A 443 -4.64 12.73 -4.49
CA GLY A 443 -4.63 14.16 -4.19
C GLY A 443 -5.30 14.49 -2.86
N GLN A 444 -6.40 13.81 -2.51
CA GLN A 444 -7.06 13.96 -1.21
C GLN A 444 -6.16 13.52 -0.04
N THR A 445 -5.39 12.44 -0.23
CA THR A 445 -4.46 11.98 0.80
C THR A 445 -3.33 13.00 1.01
N ILE A 446 -2.87 13.62 -0.07
CA ILE A 446 -1.84 14.67 -0.02
C ILE A 446 -2.38 15.93 0.66
N THR A 447 -3.60 16.38 0.33
CA THR A 447 -4.21 17.57 0.96
C THR A 447 -4.46 17.39 2.45
N ASN A 448 -4.72 16.16 2.90
CA ASN A 448 -4.86 15.82 4.32
C ASN A 448 -3.54 15.83 5.11
N VAL A 449 -2.38 15.99 4.45
CA VAL A 449 -1.05 16.05 5.08
C VAL A 449 -0.37 17.40 4.77
N PRO A 450 -0.65 18.46 5.57
CA PRO A 450 -0.14 19.80 5.29
C PRO A 450 1.39 19.91 5.23
N SER A 451 2.11 19.09 6.01
CA SER A 451 3.58 19.08 6.02
C SER A 451 4.15 18.69 4.65
N LEU A 452 3.54 17.72 3.97
CA LEU A 452 3.91 17.31 2.62
C LEU A 452 3.50 18.36 1.60
N LEU A 453 2.33 19.00 1.77
CA LEU A 453 1.88 20.03 0.83
C LEU A 453 2.92 21.15 0.67
N SER A 454 3.59 21.54 1.76
CA SER A 454 4.60 22.61 1.77
C SER A 454 5.86 22.32 0.94
N THR A 455 6.09 21.06 0.58
CA THR A 455 7.33 20.59 -0.04
C THR A 455 7.18 20.30 -1.52
N LEU A 456 5.94 20.26 -2.01
CA LEU A 456 5.58 20.16 -3.41
C LEU A 456 5.84 21.49 -4.13
N ASP A 457 6.02 21.42 -5.45
CA ASP A 457 6.19 22.60 -6.28
C ASP A 457 4.94 23.51 -6.25
N HIS A 458 5.11 24.76 -6.66
CA HIS A 458 4.05 25.76 -6.59
C HIS A 458 2.82 25.39 -7.42
N GLN A 459 3.01 24.76 -8.59
CA GLN A 459 1.92 24.41 -9.49
C GLN A 459 1.07 23.28 -8.90
N THR A 460 1.69 22.22 -8.39
CA THR A 460 0.98 21.14 -7.69
C THR A 460 0.26 21.65 -6.45
N ARG A 461 0.85 22.59 -5.69
CA ARG A 461 0.17 23.21 -4.55
C ARG A 461 -1.08 23.99 -4.96
N LEU A 462 -1.02 24.79 -6.03
CA LEU A 462 -2.19 25.52 -6.54
C LEU A 462 -3.30 24.58 -6.99
N LEU A 463 -2.94 23.50 -7.69
CA LEU A 463 -3.88 22.47 -8.12
C LEU A 463 -4.57 21.79 -6.94
N LEU A 464 -3.79 21.36 -5.94
CA LEU A 464 -4.30 20.71 -4.74
C LEU A 464 -5.10 21.66 -3.83
N GLY A 465 -4.87 22.98 -3.92
CA GLY A 465 -5.66 23.99 -3.20
C GLY A 465 -7.13 24.04 -3.62
N ASN A 466 -7.44 23.62 -4.85
CA ASN A 466 -8.80 23.56 -5.39
C ASN A 466 -9.21 22.11 -5.73
N TRP A 467 -8.66 21.12 -5.03
CA TRP A 467 -8.84 19.71 -5.35
C TRP A 467 -10.31 19.29 -5.23
N PRO A 468 -10.88 18.58 -6.23
CA PRO A 468 -12.28 18.17 -6.22
C PRO A 468 -12.56 17.08 -5.19
N SER A 469 -13.77 17.08 -4.65
CA SER A 469 -14.23 16.02 -3.73
C SER A 469 -14.47 14.70 -4.49
N ALA A 470 -14.47 13.57 -3.79
CA ALA A 470 -14.81 12.28 -4.39
C ALA A 470 -16.23 12.29 -4.97
N VAL A 471 -17.18 12.92 -4.26
CA VAL A 471 -18.58 13.08 -4.66
C VAL A 471 -18.69 13.89 -5.96
N GLU A 472 -17.85 14.92 -6.14
CA GLU A 472 -17.79 15.70 -7.38
C GLU A 472 -17.36 14.84 -8.55
N ILE A 473 -16.27 14.07 -8.42
CA ILE A 473 -15.77 13.18 -9.49
C ILE A 473 -16.76 12.08 -9.82
N GLU A 474 -17.36 11.42 -8.81
CA GLU A 474 -18.41 10.43 -9.03
C GLU A 474 -19.62 11.04 -9.74
N GLY A 475 -20.02 12.25 -9.34
CA GLY A 475 -21.09 13.00 -10.00
C GLY A 475 -20.79 13.30 -11.47
N VAL A 476 -19.56 13.73 -11.79
CA VAL A 476 -19.10 13.97 -13.17
C VAL A 476 -19.20 12.71 -14.02
N PHE A 477 -18.71 11.57 -13.53
CA PHE A 477 -18.73 10.33 -14.31
C PHE A 477 -20.13 9.71 -14.39
N ALA A 478 -20.98 9.87 -13.37
CA ALA A 478 -22.38 9.47 -13.44
C ALA A 478 -23.15 10.28 -14.49
N LEU A 479 -22.96 11.61 -14.49
CA LEU A 479 -23.53 12.50 -15.50
C LEU A 479 -23.00 12.16 -16.90
N ARG A 480 -21.68 12.00 -17.05
CA ARG A 480 -21.06 11.60 -18.32
C ARG A 480 -21.65 10.30 -18.86
N ALA A 481 -21.85 9.29 -17.99
CA ALA A 481 -22.47 8.03 -18.39
C ALA A 481 -23.92 8.20 -18.86
N GLU A 482 -24.70 9.09 -18.25
CA GLU A 482 -26.05 9.43 -18.71
C GLU A 482 -26.03 10.20 -20.04
N VAL A 483 -25.11 11.13 -20.23
CA VAL A 483 -24.92 11.87 -21.48
C VAL A 483 -24.57 10.93 -22.64
N VAL A 484 -23.64 10.00 -22.42
CA VAL A 484 -23.21 9.00 -23.42
C VAL A 484 -24.34 8.01 -23.75
N ARG A 485 -25.19 7.66 -22.78
CA ARG A 485 -26.36 6.79 -23.02
C ARG A 485 -27.53 7.53 -23.66
N GLY A 486 -27.62 8.84 -23.44
CA GLY A 486 -28.71 9.68 -23.90
C GLY A 486 -28.53 10.21 -25.31
N THR A 487 -29.48 11.03 -25.75
CA THR A 487 -29.43 11.78 -27.01
C THR A 487 -28.78 13.16 -26.84
N VAL A 488 -28.10 13.39 -25.72
CA VAL A 488 -27.44 14.68 -25.44
C VAL A 488 -26.20 14.79 -26.33
N GLY A 489 -26.02 15.93 -26.99
CA GLY A 489 -24.94 16.11 -27.97
C GLY A 489 -23.54 15.92 -27.38
N THR A 490 -22.59 15.49 -28.24
CA THR A 490 -21.16 15.26 -27.90
C THR A 490 -20.43 16.49 -27.33
N ALA A 491 -21.01 17.68 -27.52
CA ALA A 491 -20.51 18.92 -26.94
C ALA A 491 -20.49 18.88 -25.40
N LEU A 492 -21.56 18.37 -24.77
CA LEU A 492 -21.62 18.31 -23.30
C LEU A 492 -20.65 17.26 -22.75
N GLU A 493 -20.50 16.12 -23.43
CA GLU A 493 -19.48 15.12 -23.06
C GLU A 493 -18.07 15.74 -23.09
N THR A 494 -17.75 16.47 -24.16
CA THR A 494 -16.45 17.15 -24.30
C THR A 494 -16.24 18.20 -23.21
N GLN A 495 -17.28 18.96 -22.86
CA GLN A 495 -17.24 19.94 -21.77
C GLN A 495 -17.03 19.28 -20.40
N LEU A 496 -17.67 18.14 -20.14
CA LEU A 496 -17.48 17.37 -18.90
C LEU A 496 -16.07 16.78 -18.81
N ASP A 497 -15.53 16.28 -19.91
CA ASP A 497 -14.15 15.79 -19.97
C ASP A 497 -13.15 16.93 -19.73
N GLN A 498 -13.35 18.09 -20.36
CA GLN A 498 -12.55 19.29 -20.11
C GLN A 498 -12.65 19.76 -18.65
N HIS A 499 -13.85 19.76 -18.07
CA HIS A 499 -14.04 20.11 -16.67
C HIS A 499 -13.26 19.16 -15.75
N CYS A 500 -13.37 17.85 -15.97
CA CYS A 500 -12.64 16.84 -15.20
C CYS A 500 -11.12 17.02 -15.33
N LEU A 501 -10.61 17.27 -16.54
CA LEU A 501 -9.18 17.53 -16.77
C LEU A 501 -8.70 18.79 -16.06
N ILE A 502 -9.46 19.89 -16.11
CA ILE A 502 -9.08 21.14 -15.42
C ILE A 502 -8.99 20.90 -13.92
N ARG A 503 -9.96 20.19 -13.34
CA ARG A 503 -10.03 19.96 -11.89
C ARG A 503 -8.96 19.00 -11.37
N LEU A 504 -8.62 17.94 -12.11
CA LEU A 504 -7.68 16.91 -11.65
C LEU A 504 -6.24 17.08 -12.17
N THR A 505 -6.06 17.78 -13.30
CA THR A 505 -4.75 17.93 -13.94
C THR A 505 -4.28 19.38 -14.02
N GLY A 506 -5.17 20.36 -13.82
CA GLY A 506 -4.89 21.77 -14.06
C GLY A 506 -4.67 22.11 -15.54
N ARG A 507 -4.99 21.18 -16.46
CA ARG A 507 -4.89 21.34 -17.91
C ARG A 507 -6.27 21.39 -18.54
N GLY A 508 -6.39 22.13 -19.63
CA GLY A 508 -7.62 22.33 -20.37
C GLY A 508 -8.11 23.77 -20.28
N THR A 509 -9.05 24.11 -21.16
CA THR A 509 -9.68 25.43 -21.19
C THR A 509 -11.17 25.23 -21.32
N LEU A 510 -11.91 25.81 -20.39
CA LEU A 510 -13.36 25.88 -20.42
C LEU A 510 -13.72 27.34 -20.19
N ASP A 511 -14.60 27.91 -21.01
CA ASP A 511 -15.08 29.26 -20.79
C ASP A 511 -15.88 29.33 -19.47
N HIS A 512 -15.85 30.47 -18.80
CA HIS A 512 -16.50 30.65 -17.50
C HIS A 512 -17.99 30.30 -17.53
N VAL A 513 -18.67 30.57 -18.65
CA VAL A 513 -20.10 30.35 -18.78
C VAL A 513 -20.43 28.86 -18.86
N SER A 514 -19.67 28.09 -19.64
CA SER A 514 -19.77 26.62 -19.66
C SER A 514 -19.41 26.00 -18.30
N GLN A 515 -18.41 26.57 -17.61
CA GLN A 515 -18.03 26.12 -16.26
C GLN A 515 -19.18 26.30 -15.27
N ASP A 516 -19.84 27.46 -15.26
CA ASP A 516 -20.98 27.74 -14.38
C ASP A 516 -22.13 26.77 -14.68
N VAL A 517 -22.45 26.54 -15.96
CA VAL A 517 -23.49 25.57 -16.36
C VAL A 517 -23.16 24.15 -15.86
N ILE A 518 -21.91 23.70 -16.00
CA ILE A 518 -21.50 22.37 -15.53
C ILE A 518 -21.57 22.27 -14.01
N VAL A 519 -21.12 23.28 -13.27
CA VAL A 519 -21.19 23.28 -11.80
C VAL A 519 -22.65 23.19 -11.34
N GLU A 520 -23.54 24.00 -11.93
CA GLU A 520 -24.96 23.96 -11.58
C GLU A 520 -25.62 22.63 -11.97
N LEU A 521 -25.18 22.02 -13.08
CA LEU A 521 -25.64 20.73 -13.55
C LEU A 521 -25.18 19.59 -12.62
N LEU A 522 -23.89 19.56 -12.26
CA LEU A 522 -23.28 18.52 -11.43
C LEU A 522 -23.93 18.40 -10.05
N TRP A 523 -24.41 19.51 -9.49
CA TRP A 523 -25.15 19.51 -8.23
C TRP A 523 -26.29 18.47 -8.21
N HIS A 524 -27.02 18.32 -9.33
CA HIS A 524 -28.12 17.35 -9.45
C HIS A 524 -27.66 15.88 -9.43
N TRP A 525 -26.38 15.62 -9.72
CA TRP A 525 -25.76 14.29 -9.66
C TRP A 525 -25.06 14.01 -8.33
N GLN A 526 -24.64 15.06 -7.62
CA GLN A 526 -24.05 14.96 -6.27
C GLN A 526 -25.14 14.70 -5.21
N GLU A 527 -26.35 15.21 -5.43
CA GLU A 527 -27.51 14.95 -4.58
C GLU A 527 -28.15 13.57 -4.81
N ARG A 528 -29.02 13.16 -3.89
CA ARG A 528 -29.79 11.91 -3.99
C ARG A 528 -30.51 11.84 -5.35
N PRO A 529 -30.46 10.68 -6.04
CA PRO A 529 -30.95 10.55 -7.41
C PRO A 529 -32.44 10.89 -7.52
N HIS A 530 -32.73 11.97 -8.25
CA HIS A 530 -34.08 12.41 -8.54
C HIS A 530 -34.33 12.48 -10.04
N ILE A 531 -34.88 11.39 -10.59
CA ILE A 531 -34.98 11.16 -12.04
C ILE A 531 -35.64 12.33 -12.80
N PRO A 532 -36.79 12.89 -12.37
CA PRO A 532 -37.41 14.02 -13.06
C PRO A 532 -36.51 15.27 -13.14
N ARG A 533 -35.75 15.57 -12.07
CA ARG A 533 -34.87 16.75 -12.01
C ARG A 533 -33.68 16.56 -12.94
N ARG A 534 -33.02 15.39 -12.89
CA ARG A 534 -31.88 15.07 -13.76
C ARG A 534 -32.25 15.08 -15.23
N ARG A 535 -33.40 14.50 -15.59
CA ARG A 535 -33.91 14.50 -16.96
C ARG A 535 -34.16 15.93 -17.46
N LEU A 536 -34.90 16.74 -16.68
CA LEU A 536 -35.12 18.15 -17.01
C LEU A 536 -33.82 18.94 -17.15
N ALA A 537 -32.85 18.71 -16.25
CA ALA A 537 -31.55 19.36 -16.30
C ALA A 537 -30.80 19.06 -17.61
N LEU A 538 -30.80 17.79 -18.05
CA LEU A 538 -30.24 17.40 -19.35
C LEU A 538 -30.98 18.08 -20.51
N SER A 539 -32.31 18.17 -20.45
CA SER A 539 -33.14 18.83 -21.47
C SER A 539 -32.83 20.32 -21.56
N ILE A 540 -32.67 21.02 -20.42
CA ILE A 540 -32.29 22.44 -20.36
C ILE A 540 -30.91 22.65 -21.00
N VAL A 541 -29.93 21.83 -20.67
CA VAL A 541 -28.55 22.00 -21.18
C VAL A 541 -28.45 21.67 -22.66
N SER A 542 -29.23 20.68 -23.12
CA SER A 542 -29.31 20.28 -24.53
C SER A 542 -30.09 21.27 -25.39
N SER A 543 -30.89 22.15 -24.77
CA SER A 543 -31.71 23.11 -25.49
C SER A 543 -30.86 24.18 -26.16
N SER A 544 -30.77 24.14 -27.48
CA SER A 544 -30.14 25.20 -28.29
C SER A 544 -30.88 26.53 -28.22
N THR A 545 -32.14 26.51 -27.76
CA THR A 545 -33.06 27.64 -27.71
C THR A 545 -32.74 28.62 -26.59
N LEU A 546 -32.06 28.12 -25.55
CA LEU A 546 -31.76 28.88 -24.34
C LEU A 546 -30.31 29.39 -24.38
N PRO A 547 -30.07 30.69 -24.17
CA PRO A 547 -28.77 31.25 -23.86
C PRO A 547 -28.12 30.56 -22.65
N PRO A 548 -26.79 30.41 -22.61
CA PRO A 548 -26.10 29.74 -21.52
C PRO A 548 -26.39 30.32 -20.12
N SER A 549 -26.55 31.65 -20.01
CA SER A 549 -26.91 32.33 -18.75
C SER A 549 -28.29 31.88 -18.23
N LEU A 550 -29.27 31.74 -19.13
CA LEU A 550 -30.60 31.23 -18.79
C LEU A 550 -30.53 29.73 -18.45
N ARG A 551 -29.69 28.94 -19.12
CA ARG A 551 -29.51 27.52 -18.77
C ARG A 551 -29.01 27.35 -17.33
N SER A 552 -27.97 28.08 -16.94
CA SER A 552 -27.43 28.05 -15.57
C SER A 552 -28.50 28.43 -14.53
N GLN A 553 -29.22 29.54 -14.76
CA GLN A 553 -30.28 29.97 -13.86
C GLN A 553 -31.44 28.96 -13.79
N CYS A 554 -31.87 28.38 -14.93
CA CYS A 554 -32.86 27.31 -14.95
C CYS A 554 -32.44 26.15 -14.06
N LEU A 555 -31.17 25.71 -14.14
CA LEU A 555 -30.64 24.61 -13.34
C LEU A 555 -30.69 24.89 -11.83
N VAL A 556 -30.52 26.15 -11.42
CA VAL A 556 -30.68 26.58 -10.02
C VAL A 556 -32.14 26.50 -9.59
N LEU A 557 -33.06 27.01 -10.41
CA LEU A 557 -34.48 27.09 -10.03
C LEU A 557 -35.13 25.73 -9.90
N ILE A 558 -34.84 24.78 -10.80
CA ILE A 558 -35.45 23.44 -10.77
C ILE A 558 -35.08 22.63 -9.51
N ARG A 559 -34.10 23.08 -8.71
CA ARG A 559 -33.73 22.47 -7.43
C ARG A 559 -34.86 22.51 -6.42
N VAL A 560 -35.57 23.63 -6.36
CA VAL A 560 -36.60 23.92 -5.35
C VAL A 560 -38.02 23.73 -5.87
N MET A 561 -38.19 23.40 -7.16
CA MET A 561 -39.49 23.19 -7.76
C MET A 561 -40.12 21.85 -7.37
N GLU A 562 -41.44 21.85 -7.24
CA GLU A 562 -42.25 20.64 -7.05
C GLU A 562 -42.26 19.73 -8.27
N ASP A 563 -42.39 18.42 -8.02
CA ASP A 563 -42.22 17.37 -9.02
C ASP A 563 -43.23 17.41 -10.17
N ASP A 564 -44.46 17.88 -9.92
CA ASP A 564 -45.49 18.02 -10.94
C ASP A 564 -45.05 19.02 -12.02
N HIS A 565 -44.48 20.17 -11.60
CA HIS A 565 -43.99 21.19 -12.52
C HIS A 565 -42.76 20.71 -13.31
N LEU A 566 -41.92 19.88 -12.72
CA LEU A 566 -40.73 19.35 -13.40
C LEU A 566 -41.09 18.51 -14.62
N ARG A 567 -42.15 17.71 -14.54
CA ARG A 567 -42.58 16.84 -15.66
C ARG A 567 -43.14 17.65 -16.82
N ASP A 568 -43.93 18.68 -16.50
CA ASP A 568 -44.48 19.59 -17.50
C ASP A 568 -43.34 20.36 -18.20
N LEU A 569 -42.44 20.96 -17.42
CA LEU A 569 -41.30 21.69 -17.95
C LEU A 569 -40.38 20.81 -18.79
N ASP A 570 -40.16 19.57 -18.39
CA ASP A 570 -39.31 18.65 -19.13
C ASP A 570 -39.92 18.29 -20.48
N THR A 571 -41.22 18.03 -20.51
CA THR A 571 -41.96 17.77 -21.76
C THR A 571 -41.91 18.97 -22.69
N ILE A 572 -42.06 20.17 -22.12
CA ILE A 572 -42.01 21.45 -22.85
C ILE A 572 -40.62 21.67 -23.46
N ILE A 573 -39.58 21.68 -22.63
CA ILE A 573 -38.20 22.01 -23.04
C ILE A 573 -37.65 20.95 -23.99
N SER A 574 -37.88 19.66 -23.72
CA SER A 574 -37.41 18.57 -24.57
C SER A 574 -38.05 18.57 -25.96
N SER A 575 -39.30 19.04 -26.09
CA SER A 575 -39.98 19.03 -27.38
C SER A 575 -39.33 19.99 -28.38
N GLY A 576 -38.82 21.13 -27.90
CA GLY A 576 -38.21 22.16 -28.76
C GLY A 576 -39.12 22.62 -29.91
N THR A 577 -40.44 22.52 -29.79
CA THR A 577 -41.40 22.87 -30.85
C THR A 577 -42.05 24.23 -30.61
N GLU A 578 -42.72 24.80 -31.61
CA GLU A 578 -43.53 26.01 -31.42
C GLU A 578 -44.63 25.80 -30.35
N LYS A 579 -45.19 24.59 -30.24
CA LYS A 579 -46.16 24.22 -29.18
C LYS A 579 -45.57 24.24 -27.78
N ALA A 580 -44.25 24.10 -27.63
CA ALA A 580 -43.59 24.25 -26.34
C ALA A 580 -43.82 25.64 -25.76
N CYS A 581 -43.79 26.68 -26.60
CA CYS A 581 -44.05 28.05 -26.17
C CYS A 581 -45.47 28.14 -25.59
N THR A 582 -46.47 27.56 -26.27
CA THR A 582 -47.88 27.56 -25.83
C THR A 582 -48.12 26.90 -24.49
N HIS A 583 -47.50 25.75 -24.30
CA HIS A 583 -47.56 25.05 -23.02
C HIS A 583 -46.81 25.79 -21.92
N LEU A 584 -45.65 26.38 -22.20
CA LEU A 584 -44.89 27.14 -21.21
C LEU A 584 -45.65 28.37 -20.73
N ALA A 585 -46.25 29.15 -21.63
CA ALA A 585 -47.06 30.30 -21.23
C ALA A 585 -48.27 29.89 -20.37
N LYS A 586 -48.89 28.76 -20.68
CA LYS A 586 -49.97 28.20 -19.86
C LYS A 586 -49.48 27.81 -18.45
N VAL A 587 -48.30 27.20 -18.34
CA VAL A 587 -47.70 26.84 -17.05
C VAL A 587 -47.38 28.09 -16.23
N ILE A 588 -46.74 29.11 -16.84
CA ILE A 588 -46.37 30.37 -16.17
C ILE A 588 -47.62 31.13 -15.69
N SER A 589 -48.70 31.14 -16.47
CA SER A 589 -49.96 31.82 -16.12
C SER A 589 -50.83 31.01 -15.14
N SER A 590 -50.39 29.82 -14.73
CA SER A 590 -51.15 29.02 -13.78
C SER A 590 -50.95 29.54 -12.35
N ARG A 591 -52.04 29.59 -11.56
CA ARG A 591 -51.99 30.01 -10.14
C ARG A 591 -50.99 29.24 -9.27
N ARG A 592 -50.67 28.00 -9.66
CA ARG A 592 -49.68 27.17 -8.97
C ARG A 592 -48.26 27.73 -9.16
N PHE A 593 -48.00 28.34 -10.31
CA PHE A 593 -46.70 28.90 -10.65
C PHE A 593 -46.48 30.30 -10.06
N GLU A 594 -47.56 31.04 -9.78
CA GLU A 594 -47.51 32.35 -9.11
C GLU A 594 -46.92 32.30 -7.70
N GLN A 595 -46.89 31.13 -7.06
CA GLN A 595 -46.31 30.96 -5.72
C GLN A 595 -44.79 31.04 -5.72
N TYR A 596 -44.15 30.92 -6.88
CA TYR A 596 -42.72 31.07 -7.02
C TYR A 596 -42.43 32.50 -7.48
N ASP A 597 -41.63 33.26 -6.72
CA ASP A 597 -41.11 34.61 -7.06
C ASP A 597 -40.13 34.59 -8.27
N GLN A 598 -40.44 33.78 -9.28
CA GLN A 598 -39.59 33.44 -10.43
C GLN A 598 -40.28 33.73 -11.77
N ARG A 599 -41.46 34.37 -11.75
CA ARG A 599 -42.26 34.68 -12.95
C ARG A 599 -41.45 35.45 -14.00
N GLU A 600 -40.67 36.45 -13.60
CA GLU A 600 -39.84 37.25 -14.53
C GLU A 600 -38.72 36.42 -15.18
N PHE A 601 -38.19 35.42 -14.48
CA PHE A 601 -37.19 34.52 -15.05
C PHE A 601 -37.82 33.63 -16.13
N TRP A 602 -38.92 32.96 -15.81
CA TRP A 602 -39.60 32.08 -16.76
C TRP A 602 -40.21 32.83 -17.94
N LYS A 603 -40.57 34.10 -17.76
CA LYS A 603 -40.89 35.03 -18.84
C LYS A 603 -39.71 35.25 -19.79
N SER A 604 -38.49 35.38 -19.25
CA SER A 604 -37.27 35.50 -20.06
C SER A 604 -36.96 34.19 -20.83
N VAL A 605 -37.20 33.04 -20.21
CA VAL A 605 -37.11 31.71 -20.87
C VAL A 605 -38.11 31.61 -22.01
N LEU A 606 -39.38 31.97 -21.76
CA LEU A 606 -40.44 31.96 -22.77
C LEU A 606 -40.10 32.90 -23.93
N LEU A 607 -39.62 34.12 -23.63
CA LEU A 607 -39.22 35.08 -24.65
C LEU A 607 -38.10 34.53 -25.54
N SER A 608 -37.08 33.90 -24.94
CA SER A 608 -35.98 33.25 -25.68
C SER A 608 -36.48 32.13 -26.60
N MET A 609 -37.42 31.31 -26.11
CA MET A 609 -38.03 30.27 -26.94
C MET A 609 -38.84 30.88 -28.09
N MET A 610 -39.61 31.94 -27.82
CA MET A 610 -40.39 32.64 -28.84
C MET A 610 -39.49 33.25 -29.92
N ASP A 611 -38.40 33.92 -29.52
CA ASP A 611 -37.45 34.55 -30.44
C ASP A 611 -36.81 33.56 -31.42
N GLN A 612 -36.53 32.33 -30.97
CA GLN A 612 -36.05 31.28 -31.87
C GLN A 612 -37.07 30.95 -32.97
N TRP A 613 -38.36 30.97 -32.64
CA TRP A 613 -39.47 30.66 -33.55
C TRP A 613 -40.13 31.92 -34.13
N LYS A 614 -39.49 33.09 -34.02
CA LYS A 614 -40.07 34.39 -34.40
C LYS A 614 -40.71 34.40 -35.79
N GLY A 615 -40.13 33.68 -36.74
CA GLY A 615 -40.62 33.59 -38.13
C GLY A 615 -41.78 32.62 -38.34
N THR A 616 -41.96 31.59 -37.50
CA THR A 616 -42.96 30.53 -37.71
C THR A 616 -44.03 30.48 -36.63
N LEU A 617 -43.77 31.01 -35.43
CA LEU A 617 -44.64 30.82 -34.26
C LEU A 617 -46.07 31.32 -34.48
N LEU A 618 -46.24 32.52 -35.05
CA LEU A 618 -47.57 33.06 -35.36
C LEU A 618 -48.30 32.17 -36.36
N LEU A 619 -47.63 31.82 -37.46
CA LEU A 619 -48.21 30.96 -38.50
C LEU A 619 -48.55 29.58 -37.94
N HIS A 620 -47.64 28.99 -37.17
CA HIS A 620 -47.80 27.65 -36.60
C HIS A 620 -48.97 27.61 -35.63
N THR A 621 -49.03 28.55 -34.67
CA THR A 621 -50.13 28.62 -33.69
C THR A 621 -51.46 28.84 -34.41
N ALA A 622 -51.55 29.80 -35.33
CA ALA A 622 -52.78 30.04 -36.08
C ALA A 622 -53.24 28.84 -36.94
N THR A 623 -52.34 27.94 -37.34
CA THR A 623 -52.67 26.79 -38.21
C THR A 623 -52.93 25.50 -37.45
N HIS A 624 -52.31 25.31 -36.28
CA HIS A 624 -52.29 24.03 -35.55
C HIS A 624 -53.00 24.06 -34.19
N THR A 625 -53.52 25.20 -33.75
CA THR A 625 -54.36 25.30 -32.55
C THR A 625 -55.78 25.68 -32.93
N ASP A 626 -56.77 25.16 -32.21
CA ASP A 626 -58.15 25.59 -32.38
C ASP A 626 -58.32 27.05 -31.93
N VAL A 627 -59.38 27.70 -32.42
CA VAL A 627 -59.66 29.13 -32.16
C VAL A 627 -59.66 29.44 -30.65
N LYS A 628 -60.26 28.57 -29.84
CA LYS A 628 -60.36 28.79 -28.39
C LYS A 628 -58.98 28.70 -27.72
N THR A 629 -58.18 27.69 -28.06
CA THR A 629 -56.82 27.54 -27.56
C THR A 629 -55.92 28.69 -28.01
N TRP A 630 -56.10 29.20 -29.24
CA TRP A 630 -55.35 30.35 -29.75
C TRP A 630 -55.64 31.63 -28.96
N PHE A 631 -56.91 31.93 -28.68
CA PHE A 631 -57.26 33.07 -27.83
C PHE A 631 -56.76 32.91 -26.40
N GLN A 632 -56.85 31.69 -25.84
CA GLN A 632 -56.33 31.40 -24.51
C GLN A 632 -54.81 31.62 -24.44
N TRP A 633 -54.07 31.21 -25.47
CA TRP A 633 -52.64 31.48 -25.61
C TRP A 633 -52.32 32.97 -25.61
N LEU A 634 -53.03 33.79 -26.39
CA LEU A 634 -52.84 35.24 -26.38
C LEU A 634 -53.22 35.87 -25.05
N CYS A 635 -54.21 35.30 -24.34
CA CYS A 635 -54.56 35.71 -22.98
C CYS A 635 -53.41 35.48 -22.00
N HIS A 636 -52.79 34.29 -22.02
CA HIS A 636 -51.61 33.98 -21.21
C HIS A 636 -50.46 34.95 -21.52
N LEU A 637 -50.21 35.27 -22.79
CA LEU A 637 -49.17 36.24 -23.16
C LEU A 637 -49.46 37.65 -22.63
N ARG A 638 -50.72 38.12 -22.70
CA ARG A 638 -51.11 39.41 -22.08
C ARG A 638 -50.83 39.42 -20.59
N GLU A 639 -51.13 38.33 -19.90
CA GLU A 639 -50.93 38.21 -18.46
C GLU A 639 -49.45 38.14 -18.06
N ILE A 640 -48.61 37.46 -18.85
CA ILE A 640 -47.18 37.31 -18.57
C ILE A 640 -46.40 38.59 -18.89
N PHE A 641 -46.73 39.26 -19.99
CA PHE A 641 -45.96 40.40 -20.50
C PHE A 641 -46.58 41.77 -20.21
N ASP A 642 -47.73 41.80 -19.53
CA ASP A 642 -48.50 43.00 -19.19
C ASP A 642 -48.70 43.92 -20.40
N ILE A 643 -49.35 43.39 -21.44
CA ILE A 643 -49.54 44.07 -22.74
C ILE A 643 -50.71 45.08 -22.66
N SER A 644 -50.77 45.84 -21.56
CA SER A 644 -51.79 46.84 -21.29
C SER A 644 -51.28 48.24 -21.67
N GLU A 645 -51.61 48.64 -22.89
CA GLU A 645 -51.69 50.01 -23.41
C GLU A 645 -50.42 50.85 -23.69
N ARG A 646 -49.22 50.64 -23.10
CA ARG A 646 -48.07 51.54 -23.38
C ARG A 646 -46.66 50.94 -23.43
N SER A 647 -46.48 49.64 -23.25
CA SER A 647 -45.11 49.07 -23.22
C SER A 647 -44.55 48.80 -24.61
N ALA A 648 -43.40 49.39 -24.92
CA ALA A 648 -42.57 49.06 -26.08
C ALA A 648 -41.94 47.66 -25.92
N ASN A 649 -42.75 46.61 -25.99
CA ASN A 649 -42.25 45.25 -25.83
C ASN A 649 -41.66 44.73 -27.15
N GLY A 650 -40.33 44.87 -27.24
CA GLY A 650 -39.41 43.86 -27.75
C GLY A 650 -39.72 43.20 -29.09
N GLY A 651 -40.13 43.93 -30.13
CA GLY A 651 -39.99 43.55 -31.55
C GLY A 651 -40.47 42.17 -32.03
N HIS A 652 -41.15 41.38 -31.19
CA HIS A 652 -41.59 40.02 -31.48
C HIS A 652 -43.05 40.07 -31.96
N PRO A 653 -43.41 39.48 -33.12
CA PRO A 653 -44.75 39.61 -33.71
C PRO A 653 -45.87 39.20 -32.76
N MET A 654 -45.64 38.15 -31.97
CA MET A 654 -46.61 37.63 -31.00
C MET A 654 -46.87 38.53 -29.79
N LEU A 655 -46.06 39.56 -29.56
CA LEU A 655 -46.19 40.50 -28.44
C LEU A 655 -46.63 41.90 -28.91
N GLN A 656 -46.93 42.06 -30.20
CA GLN A 656 -47.38 43.32 -30.78
C GLN A 656 -48.75 43.69 -30.21
N GLN A 657 -48.88 44.93 -29.73
CA GLN A 657 -50.10 45.42 -29.12
C GLN A 657 -51.29 45.32 -30.08
N GLU A 658 -51.06 45.58 -31.37
CA GLU A 658 -52.07 45.55 -32.42
C GLU A 658 -52.66 44.15 -32.63
N LEU A 659 -51.82 43.09 -32.56
CA LEU A 659 -52.28 41.71 -32.60
C LEU A 659 -53.16 41.41 -31.38
N HIS A 660 -52.77 41.86 -30.19
CA HIS A 660 -53.53 41.62 -28.98
C HIS A 660 -54.86 42.40 -28.95
N SER A 661 -54.88 43.65 -29.40
CA SER A 661 -56.13 44.42 -29.55
C SER A 661 -57.05 43.78 -30.59
N TRP A 662 -56.50 43.35 -31.72
CA TRP A 662 -57.26 42.63 -32.74
C TRP A 662 -57.85 41.33 -32.20
N SER A 663 -57.06 40.54 -31.46
CA SER A 663 -57.56 39.30 -30.85
C SER A 663 -58.70 39.54 -29.85
N LEU A 664 -58.69 40.66 -29.13
CA LEU A 664 -59.79 41.03 -28.21
C LEU A 664 -61.06 41.36 -28.99
N VAL A 665 -60.94 42.11 -30.10
CA VAL A 665 -62.08 42.39 -31.00
C VAL A 665 -62.66 41.09 -31.56
N LEU A 666 -61.80 40.19 -32.06
CA LEU A 666 -62.23 38.89 -32.55
C LEU A 666 -62.91 38.04 -31.45
N GLN A 667 -62.35 38.01 -30.26
CA GLN A 667 -62.87 37.22 -29.15
C GLN A 667 -64.20 37.78 -28.59
N LEU A 668 -64.35 39.10 -28.50
CA LEU A 668 -65.55 39.73 -27.94
C LEU A 668 -66.71 39.79 -28.94
N THR A 669 -66.41 40.06 -30.21
CA THR A 669 -67.44 40.34 -31.22
C THR A 669 -67.72 39.15 -32.13
N TYR A 670 -66.72 38.32 -32.43
CA TYR A 670 -66.79 37.34 -33.53
C TYR A 670 -66.51 35.88 -33.12
N LEU A 671 -66.37 35.57 -31.83
CA LEU A 671 -65.97 34.23 -31.38
C LEU A 671 -66.93 33.12 -31.85
N GLU A 672 -68.24 33.32 -31.72
CA GLU A 672 -69.23 32.32 -32.15
C GLU A 672 -69.15 32.05 -33.66
N VAL A 673 -68.96 33.09 -34.47
CA VAL A 673 -68.78 32.96 -35.93
C VAL A 673 -67.49 32.21 -36.25
N LEU A 674 -66.39 32.53 -35.58
CA LEU A 674 -65.11 31.85 -35.81
C LEU A 674 -65.18 30.36 -35.44
N LEU A 675 -65.88 30.01 -34.35
CA LEU A 675 -66.10 28.62 -33.95
C LEU A 675 -66.96 27.87 -34.97
N GLN A 676 -67.99 28.52 -35.53
CA GLN A 676 -68.81 27.93 -36.59
C GLN A 676 -67.99 27.68 -37.87
N LEU A 677 -67.20 28.67 -38.29
CA LEU A 677 -66.34 28.57 -39.47
C LEU A 677 -65.20 27.57 -39.29
N GLU A 678 -64.68 27.39 -38.08
CA GLU A 678 -63.64 26.39 -37.80
C GLU A 678 -64.18 24.96 -37.91
N ASN A 679 -65.43 24.74 -37.48
CA ASN A 679 -66.09 23.43 -37.52
C ASN A 679 -66.51 23.00 -38.94
N ASP A 680 -66.61 23.94 -39.88
CA ASP A 680 -66.87 23.63 -41.30
C ASP A 680 -65.53 23.43 -42.05
N PRO A 681 -65.25 22.23 -42.57
CA PRO A 681 -64.00 21.94 -43.27
C PRO A 681 -63.78 22.83 -44.51
N ARG A 682 -64.85 23.41 -45.09
CA ARG A 682 -64.73 24.34 -46.21
C ARG A 682 -64.22 25.71 -45.78
N THR A 683 -64.52 26.14 -44.55
CA THR A 683 -64.19 27.49 -44.08
C THR A 683 -63.09 27.51 -43.01
N ALA A 684 -62.64 26.35 -42.53
CA ALA A 684 -61.53 26.25 -41.57
C ALA A 684 -60.23 26.94 -42.03
N LEU A 685 -59.91 26.93 -43.34
CA LEU A 685 -58.74 27.67 -43.88
C LEU A 685 -58.90 29.18 -43.78
N LEU A 686 -60.13 29.70 -43.92
CA LEU A 686 -60.43 31.12 -43.78
C LEU A 686 -60.15 31.59 -42.36
N VAL A 687 -60.56 30.80 -41.35
CA VAL A 687 -60.28 31.10 -39.94
C VAL A 687 -58.77 31.25 -39.71
N ARG A 688 -57.95 30.34 -40.26
CA ARG A 688 -56.49 30.42 -40.13
C ARG A 688 -55.90 31.70 -40.73
N SER A 689 -56.40 32.12 -41.90
CA SER A 689 -56.00 33.39 -42.53
C SER A 689 -56.43 34.59 -41.68
N ILE A 690 -57.65 34.57 -41.12
CA ILE A 690 -58.17 35.64 -40.25
C ILE A 690 -57.32 35.84 -38.99
N LEU A 691 -56.90 34.75 -38.35
CA LEU A 691 -56.06 34.81 -37.15
C LEU A 691 -54.63 35.28 -37.46
N LYS A 692 -54.10 34.89 -38.62
CA LYS A 692 -52.72 35.19 -39.03
C LYS A 692 -52.55 36.57 -39.62
N ASP A 693 -53.44 36.98 -40.52
CA ASP A 693 -53.28 38.16 -41.38
C ASP A 693 -53.96 39.40 -40.76
N TRP A 694 -53.84 39.55 -39.44
CA TRP A 694 -54.44 40.62 -38.63
C TRP A 694 -54.12 42.04 -39.09
N GLN A 695 -53.03 42.21 -39.83
CA GLN A 695 -52.63 43.50 -40.43
C GLN A 695 -53.68 44.04 -41.41
N TYR A 696 -54.61 43.20 -41.88
CA TYR A 696 -55.74 43.58 -42.71
C TYR A 696 -57.06 43.64 -41.92
N GLU A 697 -57.00 44.08 -40.65
CA GLU A 697 -58.14 44.03 -39.72
C GLU A 697 -59.44 44.62 -40.29
N GLU A 698 -59.39 45.76 -41.00
CA GLU A 698 -60.59 46.37 -41.59
C GLU A 698 -61.27 45.47 -42.64
N SER A 699 -60.47 44.86 -43.52
CA SER A 699 -60.98 43.96 -44.56
C SER A 699 -61.54 42.68 -43.94
N ILE A 700 -60.89 42.16 -42.90
CA ILE A 700 -61.36 40.98 -42.18
C ILE A 700 -62.65 41.27 -41.40
N ARG A 701 -62.79 42.43 -40.75
CA ARG A 701 -64.03 42.82 -40.05
C ARG A 701 -65.23 42.81 -40.99
N ARG A 702 -65.11 43.39 -42.18
CA ARG A 702 -66.21 43.39 -43.17
C ARG A 702 -66.66 41.99 -43.57
N VAL A 703 -65.70 41.06 -43.71
CA VAL A 703 -65.99 39.66 -43.98
C VAL A 703 -66.71 39.02 -42.79
N LEU A 704 -66.25 39.25 -41.56
CA LEU A 704 -66.89 38.68 -40.38
C LEU A 704 -68.29 39.28 -40.12
N ASP A 705 -68.49 40.58 -40.37
CA ASP A 705 -69.78 41.26 -40.26
C ASP A 705 -70.84 40.68 -41.21
N SER A 706 -70.43 40.22 -42.40
CA SER A 706 -71.34 39.55 -43.34
C SER A 706 -71.81 38.19 -42.79
N PHE A 707 -70.92 37.44 -42.11
CA PHE A 707 -71.31 36.21 -41.44
C PHE A 707 -72.22 36.47 -40.23
N VAL A 708 -71.93 37.49 -39.40
CA VAL A 708 -72.76 37.87 -38.24
C VAL A 708 -74.18 38.25 -38.67
N THR A 709 -74.33 39.08 -39.71
CA THR A 709 -75.64 39.54 -40.20
C THR A 709 -76.46 38.46 -40.92
N SER A 710 -75.83 37.35 -41.30
CA SER A 710 -76.42 36.25 -42.07
C SER A 710 -76.87 35.04 -41.24
N SER A 711 -76.84 35.14 -39.91
CA SER A 711 -77.16 34.07 -38.96
C SER A 711 -78.56 33.47 -39.21
N GLY A 712 -78.63 32.38 -39.99
CA GLY A 712 -79.88 31.69 -40.34
C GLY A 712 -79.96 31.18 -41.79
N ARG A 713 -78.98 31.43 -42.66
CA ARG A 713 -78.95 30.91 -44.04
C ARG A 713 -77.78 29.95 -44.27
N ASP A 714 -77.95 29.03 -45.23
CA ASP A 714 -76.94 28.07 -45.64
C ASP A 714 -75.57 28.74 -45.92
N PRO A 715 -74.45 28.15 -45.48
CA PRO A 715 -73.10 28.73 -45.53
C PRO A 715 -72.54 29.22 -46.89
N PRO A 716 -73.00 28.80 -48.09
CA PRO A 716 -72.47 29.35 -49.34
C PRO A 716 -72.82 30.83 -49.60
N GLN A 717 -73.94 31.36 -49.11
CA GLN A 717 -74.37 32.72 -49.45
C GLN A 717 -73.53 33.84 -48.78
N PRO A 718 -73.17 33.75 -47.50
CA PRO A 718 -72.30 34.73 -46.84
C PRO A 718 -70.87 34.74 -47.39
N LEU A 719 -70.37 33.58 -47.84
CA LEU A 719 -69.05 33.44 -48.44
C LEU A 719 -68.95 34.16 -49.79
N LEU A 720 -69.99 34.06 -50.63
CA LEU A 720 -70.13 34.80 -51.89
C LEU A 720 -70.19 36.31 -51.66
N LEU A 721 -70.95 36.78 -50.68
CA LEU A 721 -71.03 38.20 -50.31
C LEU A 721 -69.70 38.72 -49.75
N ALA A 722 -68.97 37.89 -48.99
CA ALA A 722 -67.63 38.22 -48.53
C ALA A 722 -66.66 38.36 -49.71
N ILE A 723 -66.66 37.42 -50.66
CA ILE A 723 -65.83 37.47 -51.88
C ILE A 723 -66.14 38.72 -52.72
N GLU A 724 -67.43 39.07 -52.90
CA GLU A 724 -67.84 40.29 -53.60
C GLU A 724 -67.34 41.55 -52.89
N ALA A 725 -67.49 41.63 -51.57
CA ALA A 725 -67.00 42.76 -50.77
C ALA A 725 -65.48 42.97 -50.93
N LEU A 726 -64.72 41.88 -51.09
CA LEU A 726 -63.26 41.89 -51.19
C LEU A 726 -62.74 42.14 -52.61
N SER A 727 -63.46 41.70 -53.64
CA SER A 727 -63.04 41.88 -55.05
C SER A 727 -62.94 43.36 -55.49
N SER A 728 -63.48 44.28 -54.67
CA SER A 728 -63.37 45.72 -54.84
C SER A 728 -62.02 46.33 -54.42
N GLN A 729 -61.12 45.58 -53.76
CA GLN A 729 -59.83 46.10 -53.26
C GLN A 729 -58.62 45.36 -53.87
N THR A 730 -57.71 46.12 -54.48
CA THR A 730 -56.44 45.63 -55.06
C THR A 730 -55.42 45.24 -53.98
N MET A 731 -55.62 44.10 -53.31
CA MET A 731 -54.70 43.58 -52.29
C MET A 731 -54.12 42.21 -52.70
N ARG A 732 -52.82 42.17 -53.03
CA ARG A 732 -52.06 40.96 -53.41
C ARG A 732 -51.44 40.27 -52.19
N ALA A 733 -52.23 39.77 -51.25
CA ALA A 733 -51.73 38.98 -50.12
C ALA A 733 -52.04 37.49 -50.27
N ARG A 734 -51.05 36.63 -49.97
CA ARG A 734 -51.08 35.16 -50.13
C ARG A 734 -52.11 34.42 -49.25
N GLY A 735 -52.80 35.09 -48.32
CA GLY A 735 -53.88 34.48 -47.51
C GLY A 735 -55.22 34.41 -48.26
N TRP A 736 -55.42 35.27 -49.25
CA TRP A 736 -56.68 35.37 -50.02
C TRP A 736 -56.76 34.39 -51.19
N THR A 737 -55.67 33.67 -51.49
CA THR A 737 -55.71 32.51 -52.40
C THR A 737 -56.55 31.37 -51.84
N ALA A 738 -56.71 31.24 -50.52
CA ALA A 738 -57.62 30.25 -49.93
C ALA A 738 -59.09 30.60 -50.17
N LEU A 739 -59.46 31.88 -50.08
CA LEU A 739 -60.80 32.35 -50.45
C LEU A 739 -61.04 32.27 -51.96
N ALA A 740 -60.03 32.53 -52.78
CA ALA A 740 -60.10 32.32 -54.23
C ALA A 740 -60.20 30.83 -54.61
N ALA A 741 -59.54 29.93 -53.88
CA ALA A 741 -59.64 28.48 -54.07
C ALA A 741 -61.01 27.92 -53.63
N LEU A 742 -61.63 28.51 -52.60
CA LEU A 742 -63.00 28.19 -52.20
C LEU A 742 -64.06 28.74 -53.18
N ALA A 743 -63.68 29.74 -53.99
CA ALA A 743 -64.49 30.31 -55.06
C ALA A 743 -64.33 29.58 -56.41
N GLU A 744 -63.40 28.62 -56.56
CA GLU A 744 -63.23 27.89 -57.81
C GLU A 744 -64.45 26.99 -58.11
N PRO A 745 -65.09 27.12 -59.28
CA PRO A 745 -66.36 26.46 -59.60
C PRO A 745 -66.28 24.93 -59.63
N ASP A 746 -65.09 24.34 -59.78
CA ASP A 746 -64.92 22.88 -59.80
C ASP A 746 -64.98 22.24 -58.40
N TYR A 747 -64.70 22.99 -57.33
CA TYR A 747 -64.87 22.50 -55.95
C TYR A 747 -66.35 22.50 -55.52
N LEU A 748 -67.12 23.48 -55.99
CA LEU A 748 -68.58 23.54 -55.81
C LEU A 748 -69.31 22.46 -56.62
N ARG A 749 -68.76 22.03 -57.77
CA ARG A 749 -69.33 20.95 -58.59
C ARG A 749 -69.08 19.54 -58.05
N SER A 750 -68.00 19.30 -57.32
CA SER A 750 -67.69 17.97 -56.77
C SER A 750 -68.49 17.64 -55.50
N THR A 751 -68.77 18.64 -54.65
CA THR A 751 -69.55 18.44 -53.42
C THR A 751 -71.06 18.32 -53.67
N VAL A 752 -71.59 18.97 -54.71
CA VAL A 752 -72.99 18.77 -55.14
C VAL A 752 -73.21 17.37 -55.74
N ARG A 753 -72.16 16.72 -56.27
CA ARG A 753 -72.22 15.31 -56.73
C ARG A 753 -72.14 14.27 -55.60
N SER A 754 -71.49 14.58 -54.47
CA SER A 754 -71.39 13.64 -53.33
C SER A 754 -72.57 13.72 -52.35
N SER A 755 -73.36 14.80 -52.37
CA SER A 755 -74.60 14.91 -51.57
C SER A 755 -75.85 14.44 -52.32
N LEU A 756 -75.69 13.88 -53.52
CA LEU A 756 -76.73 13.26 -54.35
C LEU A 756 -76.43 11.78 -54.66
N LEU A 757 -75.60 11.13 -53.84
CA LEU A 757 -75.41 9.67 -53.80
C LEU A 757 -75.49 9.17 -52.36
#